data_AF-A0A383W5H1-F1
#
_entry.id   AF-A0A383W5H1-F1
#
_cell.length_a   1.000
_cell.length_b   1.000
_cell.length_c   1.000
_cell.angle_alpha   90.00
_cell.angle_beta   90.00
_cell.angle_gamma   90.00
#
_symmetry.space_group_name_H-M   'P 1'
#
loop_
_entity.id
_entity.type
_entity.pdbx_description
1 polymer ?
#
loop_
_entity_poly.entity_id
_entity_poly.type
_entity_poly.pdbx_seq_one_letter_code
_entity_poly.pdbx_strand_id
1 'polypeptide(L)'
;MLLFVSLLLGLAAVDAKAAVQPSLMQASSSSSSIEVFIPKQATLKEGEGEYLCTAWLLPDKPLRLVGVDVLADPQVVDEVTVMGCEIASKLPKEGEQQPIRAWDCNAQPACKPIPRSSIHTLYAWGRDTLPLQYPRGVGYSMGAGSRIKYAVLKVHYSAGVRPRPDNTGVRLNFDNRGMPFSAGMLSYSNAAEVRPKAGHFTVWTGCCYKGFQPLTTYGVRVGRSSLGSLVYLKKGPTPFQSASHVMASGDPQLSLGLAGITGQVILPGDRLLVACEFNSLGMDANASAVNDTCSMDLAVYSALPHNEVCQADASRLFYETSPGNMKRSASLLPDPYPLWRPLQYDTVLSNQTILGNAASVTLGPDGMLWVLYRGGRVWDADAFDADFRYLFHDPIPTDVVVQMHPDTGTVLRRWGSGHFYMPHMISVDRSNNVWVTDPGRQQVLKFSASGELLMEMGQFDSPGTKRIHMCQPTHVAPLNDGTFIIGDGYCNSRAVRFLADGTYHSQFQLPEKNGTYDIHNNPGGSGIGVVHSVAFDECDGMVYVADKENGRVHTFDLNTRNLTATAGLASYGKAYALAKGPYGRILALMWAPGQDAVIVDAGAPTQNWTLPNTADLAPHDLAVGPAPVALSGASERLLAVYIAPLCAGCALRKYVLFPEGFVMPDTGLPPPVLVPARSLPVVQQLESEDAEAWRERERMYQQEDREEAEQQRQMASPALLQQLQQTLEAMQQQLAAQHLAQQQLSAAAATQQKLAAQHQAVAAVVAAAAQQQAAAIEATQQQPTDAADDDVIAVKGSGLGASDRTVLATIIAVLTFSAGLGALVGAFALYWLAKPGKEARASDAGGVSFPASSIATLLGAGKSMEHDKLLHSA
;
A
#
# COMPACT_ATOMS: atom_id res chain seq x y z
N MET A 1 -51.29 -56.36 -42.10
CA MET A 1 -51.18 -54.89 -42.10
C MET A 1 -50.13 -54.43 -41.08
N LEU A 2 -48.94 -55.00 -41.21
CA LEU A 2 -47.70 -54.68 -40.47
C LEU A 2 -46.49 -55.03 -41.40
N LEU A 3 -46.67 -54.84 -42.71
CA LEU A 3 -45.76 -55.31 -43.77
C LEU A 3 -45.84 -54.45 -45.05
N PHE A 4 -46.07 -53.13 -44.94
CA PHE A 4 -46.16 -52.24 -46.10
C PHE A 4 -45.54 -50.83 -45.95
N VAL A 5 -44.66 -50.57 -44.97
CA VAL A 5 -44.04 -49.23 -44.80
C VAL A 5 -42.50 -49.24 -44.86
N SER A 6 -41.86 -50.40 -45.10
CA SER A 6 -40.40 -50.51 -45.28
C SER A 6 -39.92 -50.23 -46.72
N LEU A 7 -40.71 -49.53 -47.54
CA LEU A 7 -40.38 -49.31 -48.95
C LEU A 7 -40.64 -47.85 -49.34
N LEU A 8 -39.70 -46.96 -48.99
CA LEU A 8 -39.39 -45.70 -49.70
C LEU A 8 -38.34 -44.93 -48.90
N LEU A 9 -37.06 -45.27 -49.08
CA LEU A 9 -35.90 -44.34 -49.09
C LEU A 9 -34.60 -45.14 -49.00
N GLY A 10 -34.38 -45.99 -50.00
CA GLY A 10 -33.06 -46.49 -50.37
C GLY A 10 -32.83 -46.16 -51.84
N LEU A 11 -31.84 -45.31 -52.12
CA LEU A 11 -31.16 -44.99 -53.39
C LEU A 11 -30.38 -43.67 -53.08
N ALA A 12 -29.07 -43.53 -53.23
CA ALA A 12 -28.08 -44.29 -53.98
C ALA A 12 -26.68 -44.12 -53.35
N ALA A 13 -25.79 -45.07 -53.64
CA ALA A 13 -24.39 -45.07 -53.24
C ALA A 13 -23.50 -45.56 -54.41
N VAL A 14 -22.26 -45.01 -54.48
CA VAL A 14 -21.00 -45.58 -55.03
C VAL A 14 -20.85 -45.58 -56.58
N ASP A 15 -19.75 -45.23 -57.29
CA ASP A 15 -18.36 -44.75 -57.04
C ASP A 15 -17.79 -44.13 -58.36
N ALA A 16 -16.77 -43.24 -58.27
CA ALA A 16 -15.48 -43.35 -58.97
C ALA A 16 -14.61 -42.05 -58.98
N LYS A 17 -13.55 -42.08 -58.15
CA LYS A 17 -12.22 -41.44 -58.20
C LYS A 17 -11.87 -40.37 -59.27
N ALA A 18 -11.49 -39.18 -58.79
CA ALA A 18 -10.35 -38.39 -59.29
C ALA A 18 -9.80 -37.47 -58.17
N ALA A 19 -8.49 -37.28 -58.15
CA ALA A 19 -7.69 -36.75 -57.05
C ALA A 19 -8.07 -35.34 -56.58
N VAL A 20 -8.33 -35.19 -55.28
CA VAL A 20 -8.22 -33.92 -54.57
C VAL A 20 -7.44 -34.21 -53.30
N GLN A 21 -6.21 -33.70 -53.23
CA GLN A 21 -5.42 -33.72 -52.01
C GLN A 21 -6.27 -33.17 -50.86
N PRO A 22 -6.22 -33.75 -49.65
CA PRO A 22 -6.69 -33.01 -48.49
C PRO A 22 -5.75 -31.81 -48.40
N SER A 23 -6.23 -30.63 -48.79
CA SER A 23 -5.70 -29.39 -48.26
C SER A 23 -5.95 -29.47 -46.76
N LEU A 24 -4.96 -30.05 -46.06
CA LEU A 24 -4.60 -29.66 -44.72
C LEU A 24 -4.74 -28.14 -44.72
N MET A 25 -5.85 -27.66 -44.18
CA MET A 25 -5.88 -26.33 -43.59
C MET A 25 -4.79 -26.39 -42.55
N GLN A 26 -3.58 -25.99 -42.96
CA GLN A 26 -2.54 -25.57 -42.05
C GLN A 26 -3.22 -24.53 -41.17
N ALA A 27 -3.58 -24.91 -39.94
CA ALA A 27 -3.64 -23.96 -38.86
C ALA A 27 -2.28 -23.25 -38.91
N SER A 28 -2.25 -22.03 -39.44
CA SER A 28 -1.03 -21.25 -39.46
C SER A 28 -0.57 -21.18 -38.00
N SER A 29 0.67 -21.63 -37.75
CA SER A 29 1.21 -21.69 -36.40
C SER A 29 1.19 -20.28 -35.81
N SER A 30 0.26 -20.02 -34.88
CA SER A 30 0.11 -18.70 -34.24
C SER A 30 1.23 -18.39 -33.24
N SER A 31 2.14 -19.34 -33.01
CA SER A 31 3.32 -19.23 -32.19
C SER A 31 4.55 -18.89 -33.03
N SER A 32 5.39 -17.97 -32.56
CA SER A 32 6.69 -17.65 -33.15
C SER A 32 7.77 -17.62 -32.08
N SER A 33 9.03 -17.79 -32.47
CA SER A 33 10.15 -17.71 -31.53
C SER A 33 11.27 -16.85 -32.08
N ILE A 34 11.97 -16.15 -31.19
CA ILE A 34 13.19 -15.39 -31.52
C ILE A 34 14.31 -15.93 -30.65
N GLU A 35 15.41 -16.34 -31.27
CA GLU A 35 16.60 -16.74 -30.54
C GLU A 35 17.53 -15.54 -30.37
N VAL A 36 17.98 -15.32 -29.13
CA VAL A 36 18.84 -14.22 -28.73
C VAL A 36 20.12 -14.82 -28.15
N PHE A 37 21.27 -14.58 -28.79
CA PHE A 37 22.56 -15.14 -28.38
C PHE A 37 23.62 -14.05 -28.20
N ILE A 38 24.61 -14.32 -27.35
CA ILE A 38 25.82 -13.50 -27.28
C ILE A 38 26.59 -13.64 -28.61
N PRO A 39 26.90 -12.53 -29.32
CA PRO A 39 27.65 -12.57 -30.57
C PRO A 39 28.99 -13.33 -30.42
N LYS A 40 29.29 -14.27 -31.33
CA LYS A 40 30.54 -15.07 -31.27
C LYS A 40 31.81 -14.22 -31.20
N GLN A 41 31.81 -13.06 -31.84
CA GLN A 41 32.95 -12.13 -31.90
C GLN A 41 33.12 -11.27 -30.63
N ALA A 42 32.23 -11.36 -29.65
CA ALA A 42 32.33 -10.60 -28.41
C ALA A 42 33.58 -11.01 -27.60
N THR A 43 34.45 -10.06 -27.28
CA THR A 43 35.62 -10.33 -26.42
C THR A 43 35.45 -9.60 -25.11
N LEU A 44 35.46 -10.34 -23.98
CA LEU A 44 35.76 -9.76 -22.69
C LEU A 44 37.27 -9.49 -22.63
N LYS A 45 37.68 -8.34 -22.11
CA LYS A 45 39.10 -8.16 -21.77
C LYS A 45 39.39 -9.01 -20.53
N GLU A 46 40.59 -9.57 -20.46
CA GLU A 46 41.05 -10.33 -19.30
C GLU A 46 40.99 -9.42 -18.05
N GLY A 47 40.14 -9.75 -17.09
CA GLY A 47 39.89 -8.93 -15.90
C GLY A 47 38.79 -7.85 -16.00
N GLU A 48 38.12 -7.68 -17.15
CA GLU A 48 36.92 -6.82 -17.28
C GLU A 48 35.63 -7.67 -17.35
N GLY A 49 34.75 -7.48 -16.37
CA GLY A 49 33.29 -7.68 -16.45
C GLY A 49 32.76 -9.12 -16.54
N GLU A 50 32.41 -9.72 -15.41
CA GLU A 50 31.75 -11.04 -15.33
C GLU A 50 30.41 -11.11 -16.12
N TYR A 51 29.84 -9.96 -16.51
CA TYR A 51 28.53 -9.85 -17.16
C TYR A 51 28.61 -9.27 -18.59
N LEU A 52 28.17 -10.05 -19.58
CA LEU A 52 27.99 -9.59 -20.96
C LEU A 52 26.52 -9.33 -21.29
N CYS A 53 26.28 -8.23 -22.00
CA CYS A 53 24.97 -7.81 -22.48
C CYS A 53 24.92 -7.77 -24.00
N THR A 54 23.80 -8.15 -24.59
CA THR A 54 23.44 -7.91 -26.00
C THR A 54 21.96 -7.59 -26.10
N ALA A 55 21.54 -6.92 -27.17
CA ALA A 55 20.16 -6.52 -27.38
C ALA A 55 19.62 -6.98 -28.72
N TRP A 56 18.32 -7.24 -28.74
CA TRP A 56 17.51 -7.49 -29.92
C TRP A 56 16.46 -6.40 -30.08
N LEU A 57 16.41 -5.76 -31.24
CA LEU A 57 15.27 -4.93 -31.60
C LEU A 57 14.08 -5.83 -31.95
N LEU A 58 12.95 -5.59 -31.29
CA LEU A 58 11.72 -6.33 -31.57
C LEU A 58 11.06 -5.81 -32.85
N PRO A 59 10.36 -6.68 -33.60
CA PRO A 59 9.61 -6.24 -34.76
C PRO A 59 8.51 -5.25 -34.37
N ASP A 60 8.13 -4.37 -35.30
CA ASP A 60 7.06 -3.38 -35.11
C ASP A 60 5.68 -4.02 -35.24
N LYS A 61 5.39 -4.97 -34.36
CA LYS A 61 4.09 -5.61 -34.18
C LYS A 61 3.89 -6.00 -32.72
N PRO A 62 2.65 -6.14 -32.24
CA PRO A 62 2.41 -6.62 -30.88
C PRO A 62 2.88 -8.07 -30.72
N LEU A 63 3.56 -8.35 -29.62
CA LEU A 63 4.09 -9.67 -29.27
C LEU A 63 3.74 -10.00 -27.83
N ARG A 64 3.41 -11.27 -27.56
CA ARG A 64 3.18 -11.76 -26.21
C ARG A 64 4.19 -12.85 -25.85
N LEU A 65 5.14 -12.55 -24.98
CA LEU A 65 6.13 -13.50 -24.50
C LEU A 65 5.47 -14.47 -23.52
N VAL A 66 5.42 -15.75 -23.87
CA VAL A 66 4.75 -16.81 -23.10
C VAL A 66 5.72 -17.84 -22.51
N GLY A 67 7.02 -17.69 -22.76
CA GLY A 67 8.04 -18.55 -22.18
C GLY A 67 9.44 -18.21 -22.70
N VAL A 68 10.45 -18.72 -22.00
CA VAL A 68 11.86 -18.54 -22.32
C VAL A 68 12.57 -19.87 -22.16
N ASP A 69 13.18 -20.38 -23.23
CA ASP A 69 14.08 -21.53 -23.15
C ASP A 69 15.51 -21.04 -23.01
N VAL A 70 16.23 -21.50 -21.99
CA VAL A 70 17.62 -21.12 -21.78
C VAL A 70 18.54 -22.04 -22.58
N LEU A 71 19.46 -21.44 -23.34
CA LEU A 71 20.45 -22.12 -24.16
C LEU A 71 21.83 -21.79 -23.59
N ALA A 72 22.16 -22.36 -22.42
CA ALA A 72 23.41 -22.10 -21.71
C ALA A 72 24.00 -23.40 -21.15
N ASP A 73 25.32 -23.46 -21.05
CA ASP A 73 26.03 -24.56 -20.39
C ASP A 73 26.25 -24.19 -18.91
N PRO A 74 25.61 -24.90 -17.95
CA PRO A 74 25.73 -24.60 -16.52
C PRO A 74 27.14 -24.80 -15.95
N GLN A 75 28.07 -25.40 -16.70
CA GLN A 75 29.47 -25.51 -16.28
C GLN A 75 30.25 -24.20 -16.42
N VAL A 76 29.78 -23.27 -17.25
CA VAL A 76 30.49 -22.02 -17.58
C VAL A 76 29.61 -20.77 -17.44
N VAL A 77 28.30 -20.94 -17.30
CA VAL A 77 27.34 -19.84 -17.10
C VAL A 77 26.68 -19.97 -15.73
N ASP A 78 26.85 -18.95 -14.90
CA ASP A 78 26.26 -18.89 -13.56
C ASP A 78 24.82 -18.33 -13.62
N GLU A 79 24.56 -17.34 -14.47
CA GLU A 79 23.24 -16.66 -14.57
C GLU A 79 22.93 -16.19 -16.00
N VAL A 80 21.65 -16.27 -16.37
CA VAL A 80 21.08 -15.66 -17.59
C VAL A 80 19.84 -14.86 -17.21
N THR A 81 19.84 -13.56 -17.52
CA THR A 81 18.69 -12.68 -17.32
C THR A 81 18.22 -12.07 -18.64
N VAL A 82 16.91 -12.08 -18.88
CA VAL A 82 16.26 -11.41 -20.01
C VAL A 82 15.55 -10.16 -19.50
N MET A 83 15.95 -9.01 -20.03
CA MET A 83 15.38 -7.71 -19.71
C MET A 83 14.60 -7.15 -20.90
N GLY A 84 13.48 -6.48 -20.61
CA GLY A 84 12.72 -5.69 -21.56
C GLY A 84 13.03 -4.21 -21.40
N CYS A 85 13.46 -3.54 -22.48
CA CYS A 85 13.79 -2.12 -22.46
C CYS A 85 12.98 -1.35 -23.52
N GLU A 86 12.67 -0.09 -23.22
CA GLU A 86 12.26 0.89 -24.24
C GLU A 86 13.44 1.29 -25.13
N ILE A 87 14.60 1.51 -24.51
CA ILE A 87 15.87 1.81 -25.20
C ILE A 87 16.98 0.96 -24.57
N ALA A 88 17.63 0.12 -25.37
CA ALA A 88 18.84 -0.57 -24.95
C ALA A 88 20.03 0.40 -24.83
N SER A 89 20.98 0.14 -23.94
CA SER A 89 22.14 1.02 -23.75
C SER A 89 23.02 1.16 -25.00
N LYS A 90 23.09 0.11 -25.81
CA LYS A 90 23.67 0.18 -27.16
C LYS A 90 22.57 -0.01 -28.20
N LEU A 91 22.53 0.95 -29.12
CA LEU A 91 21.67 0.92 -30.31
C LEU A 91 22.41 0.25 -31.49
N PRO A 92 21.66 -0.37 -32.42
CA PRO A 92 22.24 -0.92 -33.65
C PRO A 92 22.87 0.22 -34.46
N LYS A 93 24.07 -0.01 -35.00
CA LYS A 93 24.65 0.85 -36.04
C LYS A 93 23.93 0.61 -37.36
N GLU A 94 23.98 1.59 -38.25
CA GLU A 94 23.43 1.44 -39.60
C GLU A 94 24.08 0.22 -40.30
N GLY A 95 23.24 -0.69 -40.83
CA GLY A 95 23.69 -1.94 -41.44
C GLY A 95 24.13 -3.06 -40.47
N GLU A 96 24.07 -2.85 -39.15
CA GLU A 96 24.39 -3.89 -38.16
C GLU A 96 23.29 -4.96 -38.13
N GLN A 97 23.67 -6.23 -38.31
CA GLN A 97 22.76 -7.35 -38.16
C GLN A 97 22.47 -7.64 -36.68
N GLN A 98 21.28 -8.13 -36.37
CA GLN A 98 20.95 -8.61 -35.02
C GLN A 98 21.68 -9.93 -34.73
N PRO A 99 22.15 -10.21 -33.49
CA PRO A 99 22.12 -9.36 -32.30
C PRO A 99 22.96 -8.10 -32.43
N ILE A 100 22.57 -7.03 -31.73
CA ILE A 100 23.45 -5.87 -31.55
C ILE A 100 24.74 -6.32 -30.83
N ARG A 101 25.89 -5.76 -31.23
CA ARG A 101 27.20 -6.00 -30.60
C ARG A 101 27.13 -6.01 -29.08
N ALA A 102 27.85 -6.96 -28.46
CA ALA A 102 27.86 -7.09 -27.02
C ALA A 102 28.55 -5.92 -26.30
N TRP A 103 28.26 -5.78 -25.01
CA TRP A 103 28.96 -4.86 -24.11
C TRP A 103 29.08 -5.43 -22.71
N ASP A 104 30.03 -4.89 -21.94
CA ASP A 104 30.16 -5.16 -20.52
C ASP A 104 29.01 -4.46 -19.77
N CYS A 105 28.13 -5.25 -19.14
CA CYS A 105 26.98 -4.74 -18.39
C CYS A 105 27.38 -3.96 -17.15
N ASN A 106 28.59 -4.16 -16.63
CA ASN A 106 29.09 -3.46 -15.45
C ASN A 106 29.55 -2.05 -15.81
N ALA A 107 30.16 -1.89 -16.98
CA ALA A 107 30.56 -0.57 -17.49
C ALA A 107 29.36 0.24 -17.97
N GLN A 108 28.35 -0.42 -18.54
CA GLN A 108 27.12 0.21 -19.02
C GLN A 108 25.91 -0.67 -18.73
N PRO A 109 24.81 -0.14 -18.15
CA PRO A 109 23.65 -0.95 -17.80
C PRO A 109 23.03 -1.64 -19.02
N ALA A 110 22.18 -2.64 -18.80
CA ALA A 110 21.48 -3.34 -19.89
C ALA A 110 20.53 -2.40 -20.67
N CYS A 111 19.70 -1.66 -19.95
CA CYS A 111 18.82 -0.63 -20.51
C CYS A 111 19.39 0.77 -20.28
N LYS A 112 19.12 1.69 -21.21
CA LYS A 112 19.45 3.10 -21.00
C LYS A 112 18.57 3.65 -19.86
N PRO A 113 19.14 4.33 -18.85
CA PRO A 113 18.34 4.96 -17.81
C PRO A 113 17.49 6.07 -18.45
N ILE A 114 16.18 5.93 -18.41
CA ILE A 114 15.23 6.97 -18.82
C ILE A 114 14.45 7.36 -17.57
N PRO A 115 14.40 8.65 -17.22
CA PRO A 115 13.58 9.12 -16.10
C PRO A 115 12.16 8.58 -16.24
N ARG A 116 11.65 7.94 -15.18
CA ARG A 116 10.30 7.36 -15.12
C ARG A 116 10.02 6.25 -16.14
N SER A 117 11.00 5.58 -16.76
CA SER A 117 10.79 4.36 -17.57
C SER A 117 11.08 3.09 -16.74
N SER A 118 10.25 2.07 -16.89
CA SER A 118 10.46 0.77 -16.23
C SER A 118 11.48 -0.07 -17.00
N ILE A 119 12.49 -0.57 -16.28
CA ILE A 119 13.30 -1.70 -16.73
C ILE A 119 12.54 -2.95 -16.32
N HIS A 120 12.25 -3.85 -17.26
CA HIS A 120 11.46 -5.04 -16.98
C HIS A 120 12.35 -6.28 -16.92
N THR A 121 12.54 -6.88 -15.75
CA THR A 121 13.03 -8.26 -15.68
C THR A 121 11.92 -9.18 -16.18
N LEU A 122 12.10 -9.76 -17.38
CA LEU A 122 11.11 -10.65 -17.99
C LEU A 122 11.34 -12.10 -17.55
N TYR A 123 12.61 -12.47 -17.39
CA TYR A 123 13.00 -13.81 -17.02
C TYR A 123 14.40 -13.82 -16.41
N ALA A 124 14.66 -14.75 -15.50
CA ALA A 124 16.00 -14.99 -14.96
C ALA A 124 16.18 -16.49 -14.68
N TRP A 125 17.33 -17.02 -15.06
CA TRP A 125 17.79 -18.37 -14.78
C TRP A 125 19.13 -18.29 -14.08
N GLY A 126 19.32 -19.17 -13.09
CA GLY A 126 20.58 -19.35 -12.40
C GLY A 126 20.93 -20.83 -12.41
N ARG A 127 22.23 -21.13 -12.40
CA ARG A 127 22.74 -22.51 -12.43
C ARG A 127 22.12 -23.40 -11.36
N ASP A 128 21.84 -22.83 -10.20
CA ASP A 128 21.37 -23.56 -9.02
C ASP A 128 19.82 -23.52 -8.91
N THR A 129 19.10 -23.22 -10.00
CA THR A 129 17.63 -23.09 -10.02
C THR A 129 17.00 -23.78 -11.24
N LEU A 130 15.86 -24.45 -11.02
CA LEU A 130 15.07 -24.99 -12.13
C LEU A 130 14.47 -23.84 -12.97
N PRO A 131 14.48 -23.95 -14.31
CA PRO A 131 13.85 -22.96 -15.18
C PRO A 131 12.37 -22.71 -14.83
N LEU A 132 11.98 -21.44 -14.73
CA LEU A 132 10.59 -21.06 -14.49
C LEU A 132 9.75 -21.29 -15.76
N GLN A 133 8.59 -21.93 -15.60
CA GLN A 133 7.57 -21.94 -16.64
C GLN A 133 6.52 -20.87 -16.36
N TYR A 134 6.13 -20.13 -17.38
CA TYR A 134 5.02 -19.18 -17.23
C TYR A 134 3.71 -19.96 -17.06
N PRO A 135 2.82 -19.53 -16.15
CA PRO A 135 1.50 -20.13 -16.06
C PRO A 135 0.72 -20.02 -17.37
N ARG A 136 -0.21 -20.95 -17.61
CA ARG A 136 -1.07 -20.89 -18.80
C ARG A 136 -1.86 -19.58 -18.84
N GLY A 137 -1.90 -18.95 -20.02
CA GLY A 137 -2.63 -17.69 -20.20
C GLY A 137 -1.92 -16.45 -19.64
N VAL A 138 -0.66 -16.57 -19.21
CA VAL A 138 0.17 -15.48 -18.70
C VAL A 138 1.28 -15.15 -19.70
N GLY A 139 1.56 -13.85 -19.91
CA GLY A 139 2.72 -13.43 -20.69
C GLY A 139 3.00 -11.93 -20.62
N TYR A 140 4.19 -11.52 -21.04
CA TYR A 140 4.57 -10.10 -21.15
C TYR A 140 4.20 -9.55 -22.52
N SER A 141 3.60 -8.36 -22.58
CA SER A 141 3.40 -7.65 -23.85
C SER A 141 4.66 -6.90 -24.27
N MET A 142 5.05 -7.07 -25.52
CA MET A 142 6.28 -6.54 -26.11
C MET A 142 5.99 -6.04 -27.54
N GLY A 143 6.91 -5.24 -28.11
CA GLY A 143 6.78 -4.71 -29.47
C GLY A 143 5.79 -3.54 -29.58
N ALA A 144 5.02 -3.46 -30.67
CA ALA A 144 4.06 -2.38 -30.90
C ALA A 144 2.98 -2.35 -29.80
N GLY A 145 2.56 -1.16 -29.38
CA GLY A 145 1.62 -0.96 -28.26
C GLY A 145 2.21 -1.14 -26.85
N SER A 146 3.34 -1.83 -26.69
CA SER A 146 4.11 -1.92 -25.44
C SER A 146 5.29 -0.95 -25.42
N ARG A 147 5.80 -0.63 -24.24
CA ARG A 147 7.07 0.10 -24.08
C ARG A 147 8.30 -0.78 -24.25
N ILE A 148 8.16 -2.10 -24.17
CA ILE A 148 9.29 -3.02 -24.37
C ILE A 148 9.55 -3.13 -25.88
N LYS A 149 10.55 -2.40 -26.37
CA LYS A 149 10.99 -2.38 -27.77
C LYS A 149 12.23 -3.22 -28.02
N TYR A 150 12.99 -3.50 -26.97
CA TYR A 150 14.19 -4.33 -27.00
C TYR A 150 14.08 -5.47 -26.00
N ALA A 151 14.54 -6.65 -26.39
CA ALA A 151 14.90 -7.72 -25.48
C ALA A 151 16.41 -7.67 -25.28
N VAL A 152 16.87 -7.55 -24.04
CA VAL A 152 18.30 -7.48 -23.68
C VAL A 152 18.66 -8.72 -22.89
N LEU A 153 19.61 -9.49 -23.43
CA LEU A 153 20.16 -10.67 -22.79
C LEU A 153 21.39 -10.24 -21.98
N LYS A 154 21.37 -10.55 -20.68
CA LYS A 154 22.49 -10.38 -19.74
C LYS A 154 22.95 -11.77 -19.28
N VAL A 155 24.24 -12.06 -19.41
CA VAL A 155 24.84 -13.36 -19.07
C VAL A 155 26.00 -13.17 -18.11
N HIS A 156 26.02 -13.95 -17.03
CA HIS A 156 27.11 -14.06 -16.07
C HIS A 156 27.93 -15.33 -16.33
N TYR A 157 29.21 -15.20 -16.65
CA TYR A 157 30.11 -16.35 -16.87
C TYR A 157 30.90 -16.69 -15.62
N SER A 158 30.98 -17.98 -15.28
CA SER A 158 31.74 -18.47 -14.14
C SER A 158 33.22 -18.12 -14.29
N ALA A 159 33.80 -17.42 -13.31
CA ALA A 159 35.21 -17.02 -13.25
C ALA A 159 35.74 -16.22 -14.47
N GLY A 160 34.85 -15.52 -15.21
CA GLY A 160 35.23 -14.66 -16.32
C GLY A 160 35.75 -15.39 -17.58
N VAL A 161 35.63 -16.72 -17.63
CA VAL A 161 36.08 -17.53 -18.77
C VAL A 161 34.93 -17.75 -19.75
N ARG A 162 34.96 -17.02 -20.87
CA ARG A 162 34.00 -17.22 -21.97
C ARG A 162 34.43 -18.44 -22.82
N PRO A 163 33.57 -19.46 -23.02
CA PRO A 163 33.89 -20.59 -23.89
C PRO A 163 34.08 -20.15 -25.34
N ARG A 164 34.89 -20.87 -26.12
CA ARG A 164 35.04 -20.67 -27.57
C ARG A 164 34.85 -22.00 -28.29
N PRO A 165 33.81 -22.15 -29.14
CA PRO A 165 32.76 -21.19 -29.47
C PRO A 165 31.73 -21.02 -28.34
N ASP A 166 31.27 -19.79 -28.14
CA ASP A 166 30.15 -19.48 -27.23
C ASP A 166 28.84 -19.43 -28.04
N ASN A 167 27.88 -20.25 -27.62
CA ASN A 167 26.53 -20.29 -28.17
C ASN A 167 25.48 -19.97 -27.07
N THR A 168 25.89 -19.26 -26.01
CA THR A 168 25.01 -18.91 -24.90
C THR A 168 23.92 -17.95 -25.35
N GLY A 169 22.68 -18.26 -25.01
CA GLY A 169 21.53 -17.46 -25.38
C GLY A 169 20.23 -17.94 -24.77
N VAL A 170 19.14 -17.46 -25.34
CA VAL A 170 17.77 -17.81 -24.99
C VAL A 170 16.92 -17.91 -26.24
N ARG A 171 15.89 -18.76 -26.21
CA ARG A 171 14.77 -18.73 -27.16
C ARG A 171 13.57 -18.10 -26.48
N LEU A 172 13.12 -16.98 -27.03
CA LEU A 172 11.92 -16.27 -26.60
C LEU A 172 10.73 -16.81 -27.36
N ASN A 173 9.75 -17.37 -26.64
CA ASN A 173 8.57 -17.99 -27.22
C ASN A 173 7.38 -17.03 -27.16
N PHE A 174 6.79 -16.72 -28.31
CA PHE A 174 5.70 -15.76 -28.45
C PHE A 174 4.40 -16.40 -28.94
N ASP A 175 3.27 -15.90 -28.43
CA ASP A 175 1.94 -16.14 -28.97
C ASP A 175 1.37 -14.83 -29.54
N ASN A 176 0.70 -14.92 -30.67
CA ASN A 176 0.06 -13.77 -31.31
C ASN A 176 -1.41 -13.57 -30.87
N ARG A 177 -1.92 -14.44 -30.00
CA ARG A 177 -3.28 -14.34 -29.42
C ARG A 177 -3.28 -13.49 -28.15
N GLY A 178 -4.45 -12.93 -27.84
CA GLY A 178 -4.66 -12.24 -26.57
C GLY A 178 -4.67 -13.19 -25.39
N MET A 179 -3.92 -12.81 -24.35
CA MET A 179 -3.80 -13.56 -23.12
C MET A 179 -4.65 -12.90 -22.02
N PRO A 180 -5.36 -13.69 -21.20
CA PRO A 180 -6.18 -13.14 -20.12
C PRO A 180 -5.36 -12.41 -19.06
N PHE A 181 -4.11 -12.83 -18.84
CA PHE A 181 -3.26 -12.30 -17.79
C PHE A 181 -1.94 -11.78 -18.34
N SER A 182 -1.52 -10.64 -17.80
CA SER A 182 -0.25 -9.99 -18.04
C SER A 182 0.72 -10.33 -16.93
N ALA A 183 1.91 -10.79 -17.32
CA ALA A 183 3.01 -10.98 -16.40
C ALA A 183 3.57 -9.63 -15.93
N GLY A 184 4.16 -9.64 -14.76
CA GLY A 184 4.66 -8.49 -14.03
C GLY A 184 5.72 -8.88 -13.02
N MET A 185 6.40 -7.89 -12.46
CA MET A 185 7.47 -8.07 -11.49
C MET A 185 7.35 -7.04 -10.36
N LEU A 186 7.39 -7.50 -9.12
CA LEU A 186 7.56 -6.65 -7.94
C LEU A 186 9.00 -6.81 -7.44
N SER A 187 9.81 -5.76 -7.57
CA SER A 187 11.22 -5.79 -7.15
C SER A 187 11.40 -5.05 -5.84
N TYR A 188 12.07 -5.66 -4.88
CA TYR A 188 12.43 -5.09 -3.58
C TYR A 188 13.93 -4.92 -3.52
N SER A 189 14.40 -3.75 -3.08
CA SER A 189 15.84 -3.50 -2.95
C SER A 189 16.14 -2.54 -1.80
N ASN A 190 17.17 -2.83 -1.02
CA ASN A 190 17.71 -1.95 0.01
C ASN A 190 19.22 -2.13 0.14
N ALA A 191 19.93 -1.05 0.41
CA ALA A 191 21.36 -1.08 0.69
C ALA A 191 21.59 -1.49 2.15
N ALA A 192 22.58 -2.34 2.37
CA ALA A 192 23.00 -2.78 3.70
C ALA A 192 24.44 -2.34 3.93
N GLU A 193 24.67 -1.49 4.94
CA GLU A 193 26.02 -1.23 5.45
C GLU A 193 26.37 -2.29 6.50
N VAL A 194 27.17 -3.27 6.11
CA VAL A 194 27.55 -4.40 6.96
C VAL A 194 28.84 -4.06 7.70
N ARG A 195 28.72 -3.79 9.01
CA ARG A 195 29.89 -3.56 9.87
C ARG A 195 30.57 -4.88 10.24
N PRO A 196 31.91 -4.92 10.38
CA PRO A 196 32.60 -6.14 10.81
C PRO A 196 32.21 -6.56 12.22
N LYS A 197 32.28 -7.87 12.49
CA LYS A 197 31.97 -8.47 13.80
C LYS A 197 30.55 -8.17 14.32
N ALA A 198 29.62 -7.83 13.45
CA ALA A 198 28.21 -7.81 13.79
C ALA A 198 27.68 -9.26 13.78
N GLY A 199 26.91 -9.61 14.82
CA GLY A 199 26.17 -10.87 14.87
C GLY A 199 25.05 -10.91 13.81
N HIS A 200 24.08 -11.81 13.97
CA HIS A 200 22.91 -11.82 13.11
C HIS A 200 22.12 -10.50 13.22
N PHE A 201 21.95 -9.81 12.09
CA PHE A 201 21.08 -8.64 12.00
C PHE A 201 20.25 -8.68 10.73
N THR A 202 19.12 -7.98 10.73
CA THR A 202 18.15 -8.03 9.63
C THR A 202 17.95 -6.65 9.03
N VAL A 203 18.03 -6.58 7.71
CA VAL A 203 17.65 -5.40 6.93
C VAL A 203 16.27 -5.64 6.35
N TRP A 204 15.37 -4.68 6.56
CA TRP A 204 13.98 -4.78 6.12
C TRP A 204 13.70 -3.82 4.98
N THR A 205 12.82 -4.24 4.07
CA THR A 205 12.25 -3.41 3.01
C THR A 205 10.79 -3.78 2.87
N GLY A 206 9.89 -2.80 2.77
CA GLY A 206 8.49 -3.13 2.57
C GLY A 206 7.67 -2.04 1.95
N CYS A 207 6.70 -2.47 1.13
CA CYS A 207 5.74 -1.60 0.49
C CYS A 207 4.34 -2.18 0.63
N CYS A 208 3.37 -1.29 0.77
CA CYS A 208 1.97 -1.65 0.65
C CYS A 208 1.61 -1.72 -0.84
N TYR A 209 0.76 -2.63 -1.28
CA TYR A 209 0.35 -2.73 -2.67
C TYR A 209 -0.78 -1.74 -2.96
N LYS A 210 -0.52 -0.70 -3.77
CA LYS A 210 -1.51 0.37 -4.10
C LYS A 210 -2.38 0.06 -5.31
N GLY A 211 -2.20 -1.08 -5.98
CA GLY A 211 -3.04 -1.39 -7.14
C GLY A 211 -4.50 -1.57 -6.76
N PHE A 212 -5.35 -1.82 -7.76
CA PHE A 212 -6.80 -1.95 -7.59
C PHE A 212 -7.32 -3.34 -7.99
N GLN A 213 -6.43 -4.24 -8.41
CA GLN A 213 -6.73 -5.60 -8.85
C GLN A 213 -5.93 -6.60 -8.01
N PRO A 214 -6.40 -7.85 -7.85
CA PRO A 214 -5.57 -8.90 -7.27
C PRO A 214 -4.32 -9.16 -8.14
N LEU A 215 -3.18 -9.42 -7.50
CA LEU A 215 -2.00 -10.00 -8.13
C LEU A 215 -1.85 -11.45 -7.65
N THR A 216 -1.44 -12.34 -8.55
CA THR A 216 -1.09 -13.72 -8.19
C THR A 216 0.39 -13.95 -8.41
N THR A 217 1.09 -14.45 -7.40
CA THR A 217 2.51 -14.79 -7.52
C THR A 217 2.71 -16.07 -8.32
N TYR A 218 3.87 -16.23 -8.95
CA TYR A 218 4.23 -17.49 -9.61
C TYR A 218 5.73 -17.79 -9.64
N GLY A 219 6.57 -16.79 -9.37
CA GLY A 219 8.00 -17.00 -9.25
C GLY A 219 8.65 -16.04 -8.26
N VAL A 220 9.80 -16.42 -7.72
CA VAL A 220 10.60 -15.59 -6.83
C VAL A 220 12.07 -15.73 -7.15
N ARG A 221 12.82 -14.64 -7.08
CA ARG A 221 14.27 -14.62 -7.19
C ARG A 221 14.85 -13.81 -6.05
N VAL A 222 15.85 -14.35 -5.39
CA VAL A 222 16.65 -13.64 -4.39
C VAL A 222 17.90 -13.11 -5.07
N GLY A 223 18.22 -11.84 -4.84
CA GLY A 223 19.46 -11.26 -5.35
C GLY A 223 20.67 -11.73 -4.55
N ARG A 224 21.81 -11.87 -5.24
CA ARG A 224 23.06 -12.31 -4.62
C ARG A 224 23.54 -11.29 -3.60
N SER A 225 24.07 -11.79 -2.48
CA SER A 225 24.67 -10.99 -1.41
C SER A 225 26.00 -11.60 -1.02
N SER A 226 26.97 -10.77 -0.62
CA SER A 226 28.29 -11.26 -0.20
C SER A 226 28.30 -11.77 1.24
N LEU A 227 27.45 -11.19 2.10
CA LEU A 227 27.39 -11.48 3.54
C LEU A 227 25.97 -11.88 4.01
N GLY A 228 24.98 -11.82 3.12
CA GLY A 228 23.63 -12.29 3.38
C GLY A 228 23.60 -13.80 3.60
N SER A 229 22.82 -14.24 4.57
CA SER A 229 22.65 -15.65 4.95
C SER A 229 21.26 -16.19 4.61
N LEU A 230 20.25 -15.31 4.55
CA LEU A 230 18.88 -15.67 4.18
C LEU A 230 18.13 -14.43 3.71
N VAL A 231 17.32 -14.58 2.66
CA VAL A 231 16.32 -13.58 2.27
C VAL A 231 14.95 -14.23 2.28
N TYR A 232 13.97 -13.57 2.88
CA TYR A 232 12.60 -14.06 2.89
C TYR A 232 11.56 -12.94 2.74
N LEU A 233 10.41 -13.32 2.17
CA LEU A 233 9.23 -12.48 1.98
C LEU A 233 8.14 -12.90 2.95
N LYS A 234 7.54 -11.90 3.58
CA LYS A 234 6.35 -12.02 4.41
C LYS A 234 5.25 -11.11 3.88
N LYS A 235 4.03 -11.61 3.91
CA LYS A 235 2.81 -10.81 3.82
C LYS A 235 2.33 -10.56 5.24
N GLY A 236 2.11 -9.31 5.61
CA GLY A 236 1.68 -8.98 6.97
C GLY A 236 0.83 -7.71 7.04
N PRO A 237 -0.11 -7.61 7.99
CA PRO A 237 -0.78 -6.35 8.30
C PRO A 237 0.11 -5.55 9.24
N THR A 238 0.75 -4.50 8.73
CA THR A 238 1.60 -3.54 9.51
C THR A 238 2.83 -4.16 10.21
N PRO A 239 3.82 -3.35 10.66
CA PRO A 239 5.09 -3.87 11.20
C PRO A 239 5.00 -4.65 12.53
N PHE A 240 3.80 -4.85 13.11
CA PHE A 240 3.63 -5.25 14.51
C PHE A 240 2.69 -6.43 14.78
N GLN A 241 2.20 -7.16 13.78
CA GLN A 241 1.44 -8.40 14.02
C GLN A 241 2.31 -9.65 13.88
N SER A 242 2.35 -10.45 14.96
CA SER A 242 3.08 -11.72 15.06
C SER A 242 2.24 -12.89 14.54
N ALA A 243 2.08 -12.98 13.22
CA ALA A 243 1.85 -14.22 12.48
C ALA A 243 1.97 -13.91 11.00
N SER A 244 3.17 -13.99 10.43
CA SER A 244 3.37 -13.88 8.98
C SER A 244 3.94 -15.18 8.46
N HIS A 245 3.10 -15.94 7.75
CA HIS A 245 3.53 -17.06 6.92
C HIS A 245 4.58 -16.54 5.92
N VAL A 246 5.76 -17.17 5.90
CA VAL A 246 6.80 -16.87 4.92
C VAL A 246 6.28 -17.30 3.56
N MET A 247 6.11 -16.34 2.64
CA MET A 247 5.59 -16.61 1.30
C MET A 247 6.65 -17.26 0.41
N ALA A 248 7.90 -16.83 0.59
CA ALA A 248 9.05 -17.26 -0.19
C ALA A 248 10.34 -16.97 0.57
N SER A 249 11.37 -17.76 0.32
CA SER A 249 12.71 -17.55 0.84
C SER A 249 13.76 -18.09 -0.12
N GLY A 250 14.99 -17.60 0.00
CA GLY A 250 16.13 -18.11 -0.75
C GLY A 250 17.45 -17.76 -0.07
N ASP A 251 18.47 -18.55 -0.40
CA ASP A 251 19.84 -18.32 0.04
C ASP A 251 20.53 -17.35 -0.93
N PRO A 252 20.91 -16.14 -0.48
CA PRO A 252 21.54 -15.15 -1.35
C PRO A 252 23.01 -15.47 -1.69
N GLN A 253 23.59 -16.56 -1.18
CA GLN A 253 24.92 -17.04 -1.58
C GLN A 253 24.90 -17.88 -2.86
N LEU A 254 23.73 -18.38 -3.25
CA LEU A 254 23.55 -19.22 -4.44
C LEU A 254 23.29 -18.39 -5.70
N SER A 255 23.62 -18.94 -6.87
CA SER A 255 23.27 -18.32 -8.15
C SER A 255 21.83 -18.68 -8.51
N LEU A 256 20.88 -17.92 -7.95
CA LEU A 256 19.45 -18.18 -8.08
C LEU A 256 18.79 -17.42 -9.24
N GLY A 257 18.05 -18.17 -10.06
CA GLY A 257 17.11 -17.64 -11.04
C GLY A 257 15.74 -17.33 -10.42
N LEU A 258 14.73 -17.12 -11.26
CA LEU A 258 13.35 -17.15 -10.79
C LEU A 258 12.95 -18.61 -10.53
N ALA A 259 12.72 -18.95 -9.27
CA ALA A 259 12.18 -20.24 -8.85
C ALA A 259 10.65 -20.17 -8.84
N GLY A 260 9.99 -21.22 -9.32
CA GLY A 260 8.53 -21.33 -9.26
C GLY A 260 8.03 -21.43 -7.82
N ILE A 261 6.94 -20.71 -7.51
CA ILE A 261 6.27 -20.77 -6.19
C ILE A 261 4.77 -20.99 -6.36
N THR A 262 4.14 -21.56 -5.34
CA THR A 262 2.69 -21.71 -5.28
C THR A 262 2.04 -20.32 -5.32
N GLY A 263 1.01 -20.16 -6.16
CA GLY A 263 0.38 -18.87 -6.39
C GLY A 263 -0.38 -18.35 -5.18
N GLN A 264 0.19 -17.34 -4.53
CA GLN A 264 -0.45 -16.59 -3.46
C GLN A 264 -1.05 -15.31 -4.02
N VAL A 265 -2.23 -14.93 -3.51
CA VAL A 265 -2.93 -13.71 -3.94
C VAL A 265 -2.52 -12.53 -3.06
N ILE A 266 -2.16 -11.42 -3.71
CA ILE A 266 -1.88 -10.12 -3.10
C ILE A 266 -3.03 -9.19 -3.49
N LEU A 267 -3.70 -8.63 -2.49
CA LEU A 267 -4.85 -7.73 -2.65
C LEU A 267 -4.44 -6.28 -2.37
N PRO A 268 -5.11 -5.30 -3.02
CA PRO A 268 -4.93 -3.87 -2.73
C PRO A 268 -4.90 -3.55 -1.23
N GLY A 269 -3.83 -2.94 -0.74
CA GLY A 269 -3.60 -2.64 0.66
C GLY A 269 -2.76 -3.65 1.44
N ASP A 270 -2.40 -4.80 0.84
CA ASP A 270 -1.49 -5.75 1.48
C ASP A 270 -0.08 -5.18 1.60
N ARG A 271 0.57 -5.37 2.76
CA ARG A 271 1.98 -5.02 2.96
C ARG A 271 2.86 -6.24 2.77
N LEU A 272 3.83 -6.08 1.88
CA LEU A 272 4.84 -7.07 1.57
C LEU A 272 6.16 -6.60 2.17
N LEU A 273 6.79 -7.47 2.96
CA LEU A 273 8.00 -7.21 3.73
C LEU A 273 9.07 -8.22 3.33
N VAL A 274 10.16 -7.72 2.74
CA VAL A 274 11.37 -8.49 2.47
C VAL A 274 12.35 -8.25 3.60
N ALA A 275 12.89 -9.33 4.15
CA ALA A 275 13.92 -9.31 5.16
C ALA A 275 15.16 -10.01 4.63
N CYS A 276 16.33 -9.40 4.82
CA CYS A 276 17.63 -10.00 4.55
C CYS A 276 18.42 -10.11 5.84
N GLU A 277 18.82 -11.33 6.19
CA GLU A 277 19.63 -11.61 7.36
C GLU A 277 21.10 -11.65 6.98
N PHE A 278 21.92 -10.87 7.69
CA PHE A 278 23.36 -10.78 7.48
C PHE A 278 24.10 -11.32 8.69
N ASN A 279 25.30 -11.87 8.46
CA ASN A 279 26.21 -12.29 9.52
C ASN A 279 27.66 -11.93 9.13
N SER A 280 28.31 -11.09 9.93
CA SER A 280 29.68 -10.61 9.67
C SER A 280 30.68 -10.99 10.77
N LEU A 281 30.36 -12.00 11.59
CA LEU A 281 31.28 -12.50 12.62
C LEU A 281 32.60 -13.01 12.02
N GLY A 282 32.56 -13.47 10.78
CA GLY A 282 33.74 -13.92 10.01
C GLY A 282 34.64 -12.79 9.50
N MET A 283 34.17 -11.54 9.46
CA MET A 283 34.98 -10.40 8.98
C MET A 283 36.08 -10.01 9.99
N ASP A 284 37.20 -9.49 9.51
CA ASP A 284 38.25 -8.92 10.37
C ASP A 284 37.68 -7.72 11.15
N ALA A 285 37.98 -7.63 12.46
CA ALA A 285 37.55 -6.53 13.31
C ALA A 285 38.07 -5.16 12.84
N ASN A 286 39.19 -5.14 12.11
CA ASN A 286 39.78 -3.92 11.55
C ASN A 286 39.34 -3.63 10.11
N ALA A 287 38.51 -4.48 9.49
CA ALA A 287 38.00 -4.23 8.15
C ALA A 287 37.08 -3.00 8.13
N SER A 288 36.99 -2.34 6.97
CA SER A 288 35.96 -1.31 6.76
C SER A 288 34.59 -1.96 6.61
N ALA A 289 33.53 -1.19 6.86
CA ALA A 289 32.17 -1.63 6.56
C ALA A 289 32.04 -1.93 5.06
N VAL A 290 31.31 -2.99 4.73
CA VAL A 290 31.05 -3.43 3.35
C VAL A 290 29.64 -3.01 2.98
N ASN A 291 29.49 -2.40 1.81
CA ASN A 291 28.18 -2.15 1.22
C ASN A 291 27.71 -3.41 0.50
N ASP A 292 26.59 -3.95 0.95
CA ASP A 292 25.91 -5.11 0.37
C ASP A 292 24.48 -4.72 -0.04
N THR A 293 23.80 -5.60 -0.75
CA THR A 293 22.43 -5.36 -1.24
C THR A 293 21.47 -6.42 -0.76
N CYS A 294 20.36 -5.99 -0.18
CA CYS A 294 19.20 -6.82 0.10
C CYS A 294 18.23 -6.69 -1.06
N SER A 295 18.00 -7.75 -1.84
CA SER A 295 17.03 -7.69 -2.94
C SER A 295 16.26 -8.97 -3.19
N MET A 296 15.02 -8.81 -3.63
CA MET A 296 14.15 -9.91 -4.03
C MET A 296 13.20 -9.45 -5.14
N ASP A 297 13.07 -10.26 -6.18
CA ASP A 297 12.13 -10.09 -7.28
C ASP A 297 11.00 -11.10 -7.13
N LEU A 298 9.76 -10.64 -7.19
CA LEU A 298 8.55 -11.47 -7.13
C LEU A 298 7.80 -11.38 -8.45
N ALA A 299 7.79 -12.47 -9.20
CA ALA A 299 7.05 -12.57 -10.45
C ALA A 299 5.56 -12.75 -10.14
N VAL A 300 4.76 -11.85 -10.70
CA VAL A 300 3.31 -11.76 -10.48
C VAL A 300 2.55 -11.70 -11.80
N TYR A 301 1.29 -12.09 -11.80
CA TYR A 301 0.39 -11.84 -12.92
C TYR A 301 -0.97 -11.34 -12.45
N SER A 302 -1.60 -10.54 -13.29
CA SER A 302 -2.98 -10.09 -13.14
C SER A 302 -3.55 -9.72 -14.51
N ALA A 303 -4.78 -9.22 -14.60
CA ALA A 303 -5.37 -8.88 -15.89
C ALA A 303 -4.57 -7.76 -16.60
N LEU A 304 -4.08 -6.78 -15.84
CA LEU A 304 -3.25 -5.68 -16.33
C LEU A 304 -1.78 -5.91 -15.96
N PRO A 305 -0.82 -5.45 -16.78
CA PRO A 305 0.59 -5.61 -16.45
C PRO A 305 0.94 -4.79 -15.22
N HIS A 306 1.75 -5.36 -14.33
CA HIS A 306 2.09 -4.73 -13.06
C HIS A 306 3.59 -4.83 -12.77
N ASN A 307 4.29 -3.70 -12.82
CA ASN A 307 5.73 -3.65 -12.55
C ASN A 307 6.02 -2.54 -11.55
N GLU A 308 6.54 -2.89 -10.38
CA GLU A 308 6.83 -1.93 -9.30
C GLU A 308 8.18 -2.21 -8.66
N VAL A 309 8.82 -1.14 -8.20
CA VAL A 309 10.06 -1.22 -7.41
C VAL A 309 9.82 -0.61 -6.04
N CYS A 310 10.14 -1.37 -5.00
CA CYS A 310 10.09 -0.97 -3.61
C CYS A 310 11.52 -0.72 -3.07
N GLN A 311 11.78 0.51 -2.64
CA GLN A 311 13.08 0.91 -2.08
C GLN A 311 12.96 1.35 -0.60
N ALA A 312 14.10 1.33 0.09
CA ALA A 312 14.25 1.51 1.54
C ALA A 312 13.60 2.78 2.12
N ASP A 313 13.62 3.90 1.40
CA ASP A 313 13.10 5.20 1.86
C ASP A 313 11.56 5.31 1.80
N ALA A 314 10.83 4.18 1.73
CA ALA A 314 9.40 4.09 1.46
C ALA A 314 8.93 4.81 0.18
N SER A 315 9.86 5.38 -0.59
CA SER A 315 9.61 6.02 -1.87
C SER A 315 9.33 4.92 -2.88
N ARG A 316 8.07 4.85 -3.29
CA ARG A 316 7.68 4.01 -4.41
C ARG A 316 7.99 4.75 -5.67
N LEU A 317 8.84 4.16 -6.50
CA LEU A 317 8.95 4.58 -7.87
C LEU A 317 7.82 3.92 -8.65
N PHE A 318 6.65 4.56 -8.60
CA PHE A 318 5.66 4.34 -9.65
C PHE A 318 6.23 4.94 -10.91
N TYR A 319 6.56 4.09 -11.88
CA TYR A 319 6.79 4.60 -13.21
C TYR A 319 5.41 5.09 -13.69
N GLU A 320 5.19 6.40 -13.76
CA GLU A 320 4.01 7.02 -14.40
C GLU A 320 3.77 6.45 -15.82
N THR A 321 4.79 5.84 -16.39
CA THR A 321 4.81 5.22 -17.70
C THR A 321 4.44 3.74 -17.70
N SER A 322 4.20 3.14 -16.53
CA SER A 322 3.93 1.72 -16.37
C SER A 322 2.73 1.31 -17.25
N PRO A 323 2.84 0.17 -17.93
CA PRO A 323 1.76 -0.31 -18.77
C PRO A 323 0.47 -0.53 -17.95
N GLY A 324 -0.69 -0.24 -18.54
CA GLY A 324 -1.98 -0.23 -17.81
C GLY A 324 -2.29 1.04 -17.00
N ASN A 325 -1.44 2.07 -17.01
CA ASN A 325 -1.76 3.38 -16.42
C ASN A 325 -2.80 4.15 -17.26
N MET A 326 -3.61 4.98 -16.61
CA MET A 326 -4.43 5.96 -17.31
C MET A 326 -3.56 7.14 -17.76
N LYS A 327 -3.10 7.13 -19.02
CA LYS A 327 -2.31 8.24 -19.57
C LYS A 327 -3.19 9.47 -19.78
N ARG A 328 -2.62 10.66 -19.57
CA ARG A 328 -3.31 11.94 -19.81
C ARG A 328 -3.76 12.13 -21.26
N SER A 329 -3.01 11.61 -22.24
CA SER A 329 -3.38 11.70 -23.66
C SER A 329 -4.31 10.59 -24.14
N ALA A 330 -4.68 9.63 -23.29
CA ALA A 330 -5.60 8.57 -23.66
C ALA A 330 -7.03 9.09 -23.76
N SER A 331 -7.83 8.49 -24.64
CA SER A 331 -9.24 8.83 -24.83
C SER A 331 -10.15 7.70 -24.36
N LEU A 332 -11.24 8.04 -23.65
CA LEU A 332 -12.30 7.09 -23.32
C LEU A 332 -13.31 7.06 -24.46
N LEU A 333 -13.49 5.88 -25.05
CA LEU A 333 -14.48 5.68 -26.11
C LEU A 333 -15.50 4.62 -25.65
N PRO A 334 -16.77 4.73 -26.08
CA PRO A 334 -17.75 3.67 -25.83
C PRO A 334 -17.22 2.32 -26.33
N ASP A 335 -17.48 1.24 -25.60
CA ASP A 335 -17.06 -0.09 -26.02
C ASP A 335 -17.60 -0.41 -27.43
N PRO A 336 -16.73 -0.65 -28.42
CA PRO A 336 -17.16 -0.97 -29.76
C PRO A 336 -17.69 -2.41 -29.91
N TYR A 337 -17.57 -3.27 -28.88
CA TYR A 337 -17.93 -4.68 -28.98
C TYR A 337 -19.41 -4.97 -28.68
N PRO A 338 -20.14 -5.62 -29.60
CA PRO A 338 -21.52 -6.06 -29.36
C PRO A 338 -21.62 -7.33 -28.50
N LEU A 339 -20.49 -7.91 -28.07
CA LEU A 339 -20.38 -9.11 -27.24
C LEU A 339 -20.63 -8.83 -25.76
N TRP A 340 -20.24 -7.64 -25.30
CA TRP A 340 -20.57 -7.20 -23.95
C TRP A 340 -21.96 -6.60 -23.97
N ARG A 341 -22.96 -7.39 -23.60
CA ARG A 341 -24.34 -6.94 -23.47
C ARG A 341 -24.70 -6.94 -22.00
N PRO A 342 -24.77 -5.78 -21.34
CA PRO A 342 -25.31 -5.73 -19.99
C PRO A 342 -26.76 -6.22 -20.04
N LEU A 343 -27.26 -6.77 -18.93
CA LEU A 343 -28.68 -7.09 -18.82
C LEU A 343 -29.49 -5.83 -19.16
N GLN A 344 -30.33 -5.95 -20.19
CA GLN A 344 -31.22 -4.89 -20.62
C GLN A 344 -32.53 -4.95 -19.83
N TYR A 345 -33.27 -3.85 -19.90
CA TYR A 345 -34.63 -3.74 -19.41
C TYR A 345 -35.54 -4.72 -20.16
N ASP A 346 -35.82 -5.89 -19.57
CA ASP A 346 -36.82 -6.82 -20.12
C ASP A 346 -38.21 -6.51 -19.52
N THR A 347 -39.16 -6.18 -20.39
CA THR A 347 -40.60 -6.32 -20.11
C THR A 347 -40.97 -7.74 -20.56
N VAL A 348 -41.66 -8.61 -19.81
CA VAL A 348 -42.99 -8.46 -19.21
C VAL A 348 -43.22 -9.50 -18.08
N LEU A 349 -44.08 -9.12 -17.14
CA LEU A 349 -44.82 -9.93 -16.16
C LEU A 349 -45.38 -11.26 -16.74
N SER A 350 -44.69 -12.38 -16.45
CA SER A 350 -45.19 -13.78 -16.35
C SER A 350 -44.09 -14.85 -16.50
N ASN A 351 -42.81 -14.50 -16.25
CA ASN A 351 -41.89 -15.22 -15.33
C ASN A 351 -40.51 -14.49 -15.22
N GLN A 352 -40.59 -13.21 -14.80
CA GLN A 352 -39.57 -12.26 -14.27
C GLN A 352 -38.26 -12.04 -15.08
N THR A 353 -37.89 -10.80 -15.48
CA THR A 353 -37.28 -9.80 -14.56
C THR A 353 -37.34 -8.35 -15.12
N ILE A 354 -37.83 -7.38 -14.33
CA ILE A 354 -37.57 -5.94 -14.54
C ILE A 354 -36.44 -5.54 -13.60
N LEU A 355 -35.23 -5.33 -14.12
CA LEU A 355 -34.09 -4.88 -13.31
C LEU A 355 -34.13 -3.37 -13.08
N GLY A 356 -34.76 -2.61 -13.98
CA GLY A 356 -34.80 -1.15 -13.90
C GLY A 356 -33.43 -0.49 -13.97
N ASN A 357 -33.25 0.62 -13.26
CA ASN A 357 -32.06 1.45 -13.36
C ASN A 357 -30.87 0.82 -12.62
N ALA A 358 -29.69 0.81 -13.24
CA ALA A 358 -28.44 0.45 -12.59
C ALA A 358 -28.04 1.59 -11.65
N ALA A 359 -28.23 1.39 -10.34
CA ALA A 359 -27.89 2.38 -9.33
C ALA A 359 -26.39 2.49 -9.13
N SER A 360 -25.69 1.36 -9.09
CA SER A 360 -24.30 1.33 -8.66
C SER A 360 -23.56 0.14 -9.23
N VAL A 361 -22.24 0.28 -9.35
CA VAL A 361 -21.37 -0.73 -9.96
C VAL A 361 -20.02 -0.75 -9.26
N THR A 362 -19.49 -1.94 -8.99
CA THR A 362 -18.18 -2.14 -8.37
C THR A 362 -17.51 -3.41 -8.87
N LEU A 363 -16.23 -3.60 -8.56
CA LEU A 363 -15.49 -4.85 -8.82
C LEU A 363 -15.17 -5.54 -7.50
N GLY A 364 -15.40 -6.85 -7.47
CA GLY A 364 -14.96 -7.69 -6.37
C GLY A 364 -13.45 -7.93 -6.39
N PRO A 365 -12.86 -8.40 -5.27
CA PRO A 365 -11.46 -8.82 -5.22
C PRO A 365 -11.16 -10.01 -6.14
N ASP A 366 -12.18 -10.74 -6.60
CA ASP A 366 -12.11 -11.79 -7.62
C ASP A 366 -12.06 -11.24 -9.07
N GLY A 367 -12.16 -9.92 -9.25
CA GLY A 367 -12.19 -9.25 -10.55
C GLY A 367 -13.55 -9.33 -11.25
N MET A 368 -14.60 -9.84 -10.60
CA MET A 368 -15.96 -9.89 -11.17
C MET A 368 -16.70 -8.57 -10.93
N LEU A 369 -17.55 -8.21 -11.88
CA LEU A 369 -18.34 -6.99 -11.81
C LEU A 369 -19.61 -7.24 -11.01
N TRP A 370 -19.91 -6.35 -10.08
CA TRP A 370 -21.13 -6.37 -9.28
C TRP A 370 -21.95 -5.13 -9.59
N VAL A 371 -23.22 -5.32 -9.91
CA VAL A 371 -24.14 -4.24 -10.28
C VAL A 371 -25.36 -4.32 -9.39
N LEU A 372 -25.72 -3.18 -8.83
CA LEU A 372 -26.92 -2.97 -8.05
C LEU A 372 -27.96 -2.25 -8.89
N TYR A 373 -29.12 -2.87 -9.00
CA TYR A 373 -30.28 -2.38 -9.71
C TYR A 373 -31.36 -1.90 -8.72
N ARG A 374 -32.36 -1.17 -9.21
CA ARG A 374 -33.49 -0.67 -8.40
C ARG A 374 -34.83 -1.35 -8.68
N GLY A 375 -34.86 -2.32 -9.59
CA GLY A 375 -36.12 -2.91 -10.04
C GLY A 375 -37.07 -1.83 -10.56
N GLY A 376 -38.34 -1.89 -10.20
CA GLY A 376 -39.33 -0.85 -10.56
C GLY A 376 -39.20 0.49 -9.81
N ARG A 377 -38.16 0.72 -8.99
CA ARG A 377 -38.05 1.92 -8.15
C ARG A 377 -37.37 3.08 -8.88
N VAL A 378 -37.96 4.27 -8.75
CA VAL A 378 -37.42 5.54 -9.25
C VAL A 378 -37.17 6.45 -8.06
N TRP A 379 -36.03 7.14 -8.06
CA TRP A 379 -35.74 8.17 -7.06
C TRP A 379 -36.13 9.53 -7.63
N ASP A 380 -37.26 10.04 -7.17
CA ASP A 380 -37.79 11.37 -7.51
C ASP A 380 -38.07 12.17 -6.23
N ALA A 381 -38.67 13.35 -6.39
CA ALA A 381 -39.00 14.24 -5.27
C ALA A 381 -40.08 13.66 -4.34
N ASP A 382 -40.85 12.68 -4.82
CA ASP A 382 -41.98 12.07 -4.10
C ASP A 382 -41.59 10.70 -3.51
N ALA A 383 -40.31 10.32 -3.56
CA ALA A 383 -39.84 9.06 -2.99
C ALA A 383 -39.87 9.07 -1.44
N PHE A 384 -39.70 10.25 -0.82
CA PHE A 384 -39.61 10.40 0.63
C PHE A 384 -40.51 11.53 1.13
N ASP A 385 -41.01 11.40 2.36
CA ASP A 385 -41.75 12.46 3.04
C ASP A 385 -40.82 13.54 3.62
N ALA A 386 -41.41 14.55 4.27
CA ALA A 386 -40.68 15.64 4.91
C ALA A 386 -39.82 15.19 6.11
N ASP A 387 -40.08 14.02 6.67
CA ASP A 387 -39.30 13.39 7.74
C ASP A 387 -38.25 12.40 7.18
N PHE A 388 -38.03 12.41 5.86
CA PHE A 388 -37.12 11.53 5.13
C PHE A 388 -37.52 10.04 5.18
N ARG A 389 -38.76 9.70 5.49
CA ARG A 389 -39.27 8.31 5.43
C ARG A 389 -39.70 7.95 4.02
N TYR A 390 -39.47 6.69 3.66
CA TYR A 390 -39.73 6.22 2.31
C TYR A 390 -41.23 5.94 2.12
N LEU A 391 -41.82 6.50 1.06
CA LEU A 391 -43.26 6.46 0.84
C LEU A 391 -43.79 5.16 0.22
N PHE A 392 -42.91 4.28 -0.29
CA PHE A 392 -43.31 2.97 -0.79
C PHE A 392 -42.95 1.87 0.22
N HIS A 393 -43.96 1.16 0.73
CA HIS A 393 -43.77 0.26 1.87
C HIS A 393 -43.49 -1.20 1.52
N ASP A 394 -43.55 -1.58 0.24
CA ASP A 394 -43.27 -2.95 -0.16
C ASP A 394 -41.79 -3.14 -0.54
N PRO A 395 -41.17 -4.27 -0.17
CA PRO A 395 -39.85 -4.60 -0.68
C PRO A 395 -39.89 -4.91 -2.20
N ILE A 396 -38.78 -4.73 -2.89
CA ILE A 396 -38.63 -5.03 -4.31
C ILE A 396 -38.74 -6.55 -4.51
N PRO A 397 -39.70 -7.07 -5.31
CA PRO A 397 -39.98 -8.51 -5.41
C PRO A 397 -39.10 -9.25 -6.43
N THR A 398 -38.04 -8.63 -6.92
CA THR A 398 -37.14 -9.16 -7.94
C THR A 398 -35.69 -9.07 -7.50
N ASP A 399 -34.85 -9.94 -8.03
CA ASP A 399 -33.40 -9.84 -7.82
C ASP A 399 -32.85 -8.54 -8.39
N VAL A 400 -32.02 -7.87 -7.59
CA VAL A 400 -31.46 -6.55 -7.91
C VAL A 400 -29.94 -6.49 -7.73
N VAL A 401 -29.33 -7.50 -7.12
CA VAL A 401 -27.87 -7.63 -7.08
C VAL A 401 -27.46 -8.64 -8.14
N VAL A 402 -26.58 -8.23 -9.05
CA VAL A 402 -26.12 -9.05 -10.17
C VAL A 402 -24.59 -9.08 -10.19
N GLN A 403 -24.02 -10.28 -10.20
CA GLN A 403 -22.61 -10.48 -10.52
C GLN A 403 -22.47 -10.89 -11.98
N MET A 404 -21.53 -10.29 -12.71
CA MET A 404 -21.27 -10.59 -14.11
C MET A 404 -19.78 -10.62 -14.46
N HIS A 405 -19.45 -11.39 -15.50
CA HIS A 405 -18.10 -11.46 -16.04
C HIS A 405 -17.76 -10.17 -16.82
N PRO A 406 -16.66 -9.48 -16.51
CA PRO A 406 -16.34 -8.17 -17.12
C PRO A 406 -16.11 -8.24 -18.63
N ASP A 407 -15.56 -9.34 -19.16
CA ASP A 407 -15.25 -9.44 -20.59
C ASP A 407 -16.46 -9.74 -21.47
N THR A 408 -17.42 -10.49 -20.94
CA THR A 408 -18.53 -11.05 -21.74
C THR A 408 -19.88 -10.46 -21.34
N GLY A 409 -19.99 -9.84 -20.17
CA GLY A 409 -21.27 -9.41 -19.59
C GLY A 409 -22.15 -10.58 -19.13
N THR A 410 -21.64 -11.82 -19.17
CA THR A 410 -22.40 -13.00 -18.74
C THR A 410 -22.72 -12.92 -17.26
N VAL A 411 -23.98 -13.14 -16.93
CA VAL A 411 -24.47 -13.13 -15.54
C VAL A 411 -24.06 -14.43 -14.87
N LEU A 412 -23.36 -14.33 -13.75
CA LEU A 412 -22.91 -15.47 -12.97
C LEU A 412 -23.90 -15.82 -11.87
N ARG A 413 -24.46 -14.80 -11.20
CA ARG A 413 -25.46 -14.96 -10.14
C ARG A 413 -26.32 -13.71 -10.00
N ARG A 414 -27.52 -13.90 -9.44
CA ARG A 414 -28.47 -12.85 -9.09
C ARG A 414 -29.17 -13.18 -7.77
N TRP A 415 -29.48 -12.16 -6.98
CA TRP A 415 -30.24 -12.29 -5.73
C TRP A 415 -30.76 -10.91 -5.28
N GLY A 416 -31.47 -10.86 -4.15
CA GLY A 416 -31.90 -9.61 -3.51
C GLY A 416 -33.40 -9.38 -3.50
N SER A 417 -34.18 -10.27 -4.14
CA SER A 417 -35.63 -10.24 -4.05
C SER A 417 -36.10 -10.23 -2.59
N GLY A 418 -37.02 -9.31 -2.25
CA GLY A 418 -37.62 -9.17 -0.93
C GLY A 418 -36.77 -8.44 0.12
N HIS A 419 -35.51 -8.09 -0.18
CA HIS A 419 -34.61 -7.50 0.81
C HIS A 419 -34.57 -5.96 0.79
N PHE A 420 -34.77 -5.35 -0.37
CA PHE A 420 -34.49 -3.92 -0.60
C PHE A 420 -35.74 -3.09 -0.86
N TYR A 421 -35.70 -1.81 -0.50
CA TYR A 421 -36.78 -0.83 -0.69
C TYR A 421 -36.40 0.24 -1.69
N MET A 422 -35.27 0.93 -1.46
CA MET A 422 -34.68 1.90 -2.37
C MET A 422 -33.14 1.76 -2.30
N PRO A 423 -32.57 0.70 -2.89
CA PRO A 423 -31.13 0.44 -2.79
C PRO A 423 -30.33 1.50 -3.57
N HIS A 424 -29.23 1.98 -2.99
CA HIS A 424 -28.46 3.13 -3.48
C HIS A 424 -27.09 2.76 -4.06
N MET A 425 -26.12 2.33 -3.24
CA MET A 425 -24.78 1.92 -3.70
C MET A 425 -24.35 0.54 -3.20
N ILE A 426 -23.46 -0.10 -3.96
CA ILE A 426 -22.88 -1.43 -3.69
C ILE A 426 -21.35 -1.36 -3.56
N SER A 427 -20.82 -2.08 -2.57
CA SER A 427 -19.38 -2.29 -2.38
C SER A 427 -19.11 -3.76 -2.08
N VAL A 428 -17.90 -4.23 -2.36
CA VAL A 428 -17.49 -5.61 -2.05
C VAL A 428 -16.23 -5.59 -1.20
N ASP A 429 -16.24 -6.29 -0.06
CA ASP A 429 -15.08 -6.41 0.81
C ASP A 429 -14.12 -7.53 0.38
N ARG A 430 -12.96 -7.62 1.03
CA ARG A 430 -11.92 -8.61 0.74
C ARG A 430 -12.37 -10.07 0.90
N SER A 431 -13.41 -10.31 1.68
CA SER A 431 -13.99 -11.63 1.89
C SER A 431 -15.13 -11.93 0.90
N ASN A 432 -15.29 -11.11 -0.14
CA ASN A 432 -16.39 -11.15 -1.11
C ASN A 432 -17.77 -10.91 -0.47
N ASN A 433 -17.86 -10.28 0.71
CA ASN A 433 -19.15 -9.86 1.22
C ASN A 433 -19.60 -8.59 0.48
N VAL A 434 -20.90 -8.53 0.22
CA VAL A 434 -21.55 -7.47 -0.55
C VAL A 434 -22.24 -6.51 0.42
N TRP A 435 -21.84 -5.25 0.37
CA TRP A 435 -22.39 -4.18 1.18
C TRP A 435 -23.33 -3.34 0.32
N VAL A 436 -24.53 -3.07 0.83
CA VAL A 436 -25.55 -2.26 0.15
C VAL A 436 -26.09 -1.21 1.09
N THR A 437 -26.16 0.04 0.63
CA THR A 437 -26.90 1.10 1.31
C THR A 437 -28.34 1.14 0.80
N ASP A 438 -29.30 1.25 1.70
CA ASP A 438 -30.72 1.35 1.36
C ASP A 438 -31.36 2.52 2.12
N PRO A 439 -31.35 3.73 1.51
CA PRO A 439 -32.10 4.87 2.01
C PRO A 439 -33.57 4.60 2.28
N GLY A 440 -34.21 3.71 1.51
CA GLY A 440 -35.60 3.33 1.72
C GLY A 440 -35.83 2.65 3.07
N ARG A 441 -34.78 1.99 3.58
CA ARG A 441 -34.77 1.34 4.89
C ARG A 441 -34.13 2.17 5.99
N GLN A 442 -33.44 3.27 5.68
CA GLN A 442 -32.54 3.95 6.62
C GLN A 442 -31.44 3.00 7.15
N GLN A 443 -30.99 2.06 6.31
CA GLN A 443 -30.08 1.00 6.73
C GLN A 443 -28.91 0.78 5.76
N VAL A 444 -27.88 0.16 6.31
CA VAL A 444 -26.77 -0.45 5.58
C VAL A 444 -26.80 -1.95 5.84
N LEU A 445 -26.69 -2.74 4.78
CA LEU A 445 -26.84 -4.18 4.81
C LEU A 445 -25.56 -4.84 4.29
N LYS A 446 -25.07 -5.86 4.98
CA LYS A 446 -23.95 -6.71 4.56
C LYS A 446 -24.47 -8.10 4.25
N PHE A 447 -24.12 -8.63 3.09
CA PHE A 447 -24.47 -9.97 2.64
C PHE A 447 -23.22 -10.79 2.33
N SER A 448 -23.33 -12.12 2.38
CA SER A 448 -22.33 -13.00 1.78
C SER A 448 -22.37 -12.89 0.26
N ALA A 449 -21.36 -13.44 -0.43
CA ALA A 449 -21.32 -13.49 -1.89
C ALA A 449 -22.50 -14.26 -2.53
N SER A 450 -23.21 -15.09 -1.75
CA SER A 450 -24.39 -15.86 -2.17
C SER A 450 -25.71 -15.20 -1.80
N GLY A 451 -25.70 -14.05 -1.11
CA GLY A 451 -26.90 -13.30 -0.74
C GLY A 451 -27.47 -13.61 0.65
N GLU A 452 -26.72 -14.30 1.52
CA GLU A 452 -27.10 -14.46 2.93
C GLU A 452 -26.85 -13.17 3.69
N LEU A 453 -27.83 -12.67 4.44
CA LEU A 453 -27.68 -11.45 5.24
C LEU A 453 -26.79 -11.71 6.47
N LEU A 454 -25.70 -10.96 6.59
CA LEU A 454 -24.69 -11.09 7.65
C LEU A 454 -24.75 -9.98 8.70
N MET A 455 -25.19 -8.78 8.30
CA MET A 455 -25.27 -7.62 9.20
C MET A 455 -26.33 -6.62 8.69
N GLU A 456 -27.06 -6.03 9.62
CA GLU A 456 -27.86 -4.83 9.40
C GLU A 456 -27.40 -3.72 10.33
N MET A 457 -27.30 -2.50 9.81
CA MET A 457 -27.04 -1.29 10.60
C MET A 457 -28.02 -0.20 10.26
N GLY A 458 -28.29 0.68 11.21
CA GLY A 458 -29.43 1.58 11.14
C GLY A 458 -30.68 0.89 11.66
N GLN A 459 -31.78 1.64 11.69
CA GLN A 459 -33.06 1.14 12.16
C GLN A 459 -34.09 1.37 11.06
N PHE A 460 -34.77 0.28 10.68
CA PHE A 460 -35.78 0.31 9.63
C PHE A 460 -36.80 1.43 9.87
N ASP A 461 -37.01 2.28 8.86
CA ASP A 461 -37.98 3.39 8.85
C ASP A 461 -37.82 4.41 10.02
N SER A 462 -36.62 4.47 10.60
CA SER A 462 -36.29 5.36 11.72
C SER A 462 -35.09 6.23 11.36
N PRO A 463 -35.29 7.28 10.54
CA PRO A 463 -34.22 8.20 10.18
C PRO A 463 -33.71 8.93 11.42
N GLY A 464 -32.39 9.11 11.52
CA GLY A 464 -31.82 9.87 12.63
C GLY A 464 -30.31 10.00 12.60
N THR A 465 -29.79 10.82 13.52
CA THR A 465 -28.37 11.20 13.60
C THR A 465 -27.63 10.54 14.77
N LYS A 466 -28.32 9.74 15.59
CA LYS A 466 -27.71 9.02 16.70
C LYS A 466 -26.71 7.97 16.18
N ARG A 467 -25.83 7.47 17.05
CA ARG A 467 -24.74 6.54 16.70
C ARG A 467 -25.18 5.26 15.97
N ILE A 468 -26.40 4.81 16.24
CA ILE A 468 -26.99 3.58 15.66
C ILE A 468 -28.05 3.87 14.59
N HIS A 469 -28.40 5.14 14.37
CA HIS A 469 -29.39 5.54 13.35
C HIS A 469 -28.64 6.05 12.12
N MET A 470 -29.25 5.82 10.96
CA MET A 470 -28.83 6.43 9.69
C MET A 470 -29.94 7.33 9.20
N CYS A 471 -29.61 8.25 8.30
CA CYS A 471 -30.59 9.03 7.58
C CYS A 471 -30.17 9.09 6.10
N GLN A 472 -30.81 8.24 5.31
CA GLN A 472 -30.57 8.05 3.89
C GLN A 472 -29.07 7.82 3.57
N PRO A 473 -28.49 6.70 4.05
CA PRO A 473 -27.07 6.39 3.83
C PRO A 473 -26.78 6.18 2.35
N THR A 474 -25.61 6.66 1.89
CA THR A 474 -25.27 6.74 0.47
C THR A 474 -24.30 5.66 0.02
N HIS A 475 -23.16 5.46 0.72
CA HIS A 475 -22.11 4.53 0.31
C HIS A 475 -21.37 3.90 1.51
N VAL A 476 -20.73 2.74 1.32
CA VAL A 476 -19.85 2.09 2.30
C VAL A 476 -18.46 1.87 1.69
N ALA A 477 -17.41 2.28 2.38
CA ALA A 477 -16.04 1.87 2.10
C ALA A 477 -15.59 0.83 3.14
N PRO A 478 -15.56 -0.47 2.81
CA PRO A 478 -15.01 -1.50 3.69
C PRO A 478 -13.47 -1.41 3.76
N LEU A 479 -12.90 -1.63 4.95
CA LEU A 479 -11.45 -1.64 5.20
C LEU A 479 -10.94 -3.06 5.43
N ASN A 480 -9.62 -3.23 5.30
CA ASN A 480 -8.94 -4.52 5.39
C ASN A 480 -8.99 -5.17 6.77
N ASP A 481 -9.08 -4.36 7.82
CA ASP A 481 -9.18 -4.80 9.22
C ASP A 481 -10.61 -5.15 9.62
N GLY A 482 -11.56 -5.15 8.66
CA GLY A 482 -12.98 -5.38 8.89
C GLY A 482 -13.74 -4.13 9.35
N THR A 483 -13.05 -3.06 9.74
CA THR A 483 -13.72 -1.77 9.97
C THR A 483 -14.25 -1.21 8.66
N PHE A 484 -15.14 -0.22 8.72
CA PHE A 484 -15.73 0.36 7.51
C PHE A 484 -16.21 1.79 7.76
N ILE A 485 -16.40 2.51 6.67
CA ILE A 485 -16.84 3.91 6.67
C ILE A 485 -18.14 4.00 5.90
N ILE A 486 -19.14 4.65 6.48
CA ILE A 486 -20.44 4.92 5.85
C ILE A 486 -20.52 6.41 5.52
N GLY A 487 -20.89 6.72 4.28
CA GLY A 487 -21.45 8.01 3.92
C GLY A 487 -22.91 8.07 4.35
N ASP A 488 -23.23 8.87 5.35
CA ASP A 488 -24.59 9.07 5.86
C ASP A 488 -25.03 10.47 5.41
N GLY A 489 -25.48 10.52 4.15
CA GLY A 489 -25.16 11.65 3.28
C GLY A 489 -26.29 12.61 2.94
N TYR A 490 -27.52 12.12 2.70
CA TYR A 490 -28.59 12.98 2.17
C TYR A 490 -29.22 13.89 3.22
N CYS A 491 -29.49 13.38 4.44
CA CYS A 491 -30.02 14.22 5.53
C CYS A 491 -29.03 14.44 6.68
N ASN A 492 -27.97 13.62 6.81
CA ASN A 492 -27.00 13.76 7.91
C ASN A 492 -25.66 14.38 7.49
N SER A 493 -25.36 14.48 6.18
CA SER A 493 -24.14 15.11 5.61
C SER A 493 -22.84 14.79 6.37
N ARG A 494 -22.64 13.51 6.71
CA ARG A 494 -21.49 13.04 7.51
C ARG A 494 -20.88 11.76 6.96
N ALA A 495 -19.60 11.54 7.25
CA ALA A 495 -18.93 10.27 7.06
C ALA A 495 -18.57 9.67 8.43
N VAL A 496 -18.93 8.42 8.65
CA VAL A 496 -18.82 7.76 9.97
C VAL A 496 -18.08 6.44 9.85
N ARG A 497 -17.08 6.24 10.70
CA ARG A 497 -16.32 4.99 10.84
C ARG A 497 -16.96 4.11 11.91
N PHE A 498 -17.02 2.82 11.62
CA PHE A 498 -17.51 1.76 12.50
C PHE A 498 -16.46 0.65 12.63
N LEU A 499 -16.52 -0.06 13.75
CA LEU A 499 -15.74 -1.27 13.98
C LEU A 499 -16.34 -2.46 13.21
N ALA A 500 -15.58 -3.56 13.08
CA ALA A 500 -15.97 -4.73 12.30
C ALA A 500 -17.27 -5.42 12.78
N ASP A 501 -17.64 -5.20 14.03
CA ASP A 501 -18.87 -5.70 14.65
C ASP A 501 -20.09 -4.78 14.45
N GLY A 502 -19.91 -3.63 13.79
CA GLY A 502 -20.96 -2.62 13.62
C GLY A 502 -21.02 -1.56 14.72
N THR A 503 -20.12 -1.60 15.71
CA THR A 503 -20.08 -0.61 16.77
C THR A 503 -19.57 0.74 16.22
N TYR A 504 -20.27 1.84 16.54
CA TYR A 504 -19.84 3.18 16.18
C TYR A 504 -18.43 3.47 16.74
N HIS A 505 -17.53 3.95 15.89
CA HIS A 505 -16.18 4.36 16.31
C HIS A 505 -16.04 5.88 16.34
N SER A 506 -16.13 6.54 15.18
CA SER A 506 -15.84 7.97 15.03
C SER A 506 -16.51 8.57 13.81
N GLN A 507 -16.55 9.90 13.72
CA GLN A 507 -16.99 10.63 12.54
C GLN A 507 -15.91 11.60 12.05
N PHE A 508 -15.89 11.87 10.74
CA PHE A 508 -15.00 12.84 10.12
C PHE A 508 -15.66 14.22 10.12
N GLN A 509 -14.92 15.26 10.47
CA GLN A 509 -15.43 16.63 10.60
C GLN A 509 -14.57 17.57 9.76
N LEU A 510 -15.19 18.50 9.01
CA LEU A 510 -14.44 19.60 8.43
C LEU A 510 -13.98 20.56 9.54
N PRO A 511 -12.85 21.28 9.36
CA PRO A 511 -12.45 22.35 10.26
C PRO A 511 -13.56 23.41 10.39
N GLU A 512 -13.82 23.86 11.62
CA GLU A 512 -14.85 24.85 11.92
C GLU A 512 -14.69 26.12 11.08
N LYS A 513 -15.79 26.59 10.50
CA LYS A 513 -15.89 27.97 10.04
C LYS A 513 -16.28 28.83 11.25
N ASN A 514 -15.31 29.38 11.97
CA ASN A 514 -15.48 30.35 13.07
C ASN A 514 -16.65 30.08 14.04
N GLY A 515 -16.53 29.04 14.88
CA GLY A 515 -17.13 29.01 16.22
C GLY A 515 -18.67 29.05 16.34
N THR A 516 -19.44 28.64 15.33
CA THR A 516 -20.91 28.56 15.43
C THR A 516 -21.47 27.30 14.78
N TYR A 517 -20.94 26.14 15.15
CA TYR A 517 -21.56 24.87 14.78
C TYR A 517 -21.72 23.95 15.99
N ASP A 518 -22.96 23.84 16.47
CA ASP A 518 -23.34 22.99 17.61
C ASP A 518 -23.82 21.62 17.09
N ILE A 519 -23.02 20.59 17.37
CA ILE A 519 -23.30 19.19 17.04
C ILE A 519 -24.61 18.66 17.65
N HIS A 520 -25.12 19.31 18.69
CA HIS A 520 -26.35 18.92 19.36
C HIS A 520 -27.61 19.48 18.70
N ASN A 521 -27.49 20.61 17.99
CA ASN A 521 -28.63 21.33 17.41
C ASN A 521 -28.65 21.33 15.87
N ASN A 522 -27.54 20.98 15.21
CA ASN A 522 -27.51 20.80 13.77
C ASN A 522 -26.49 19.71 13.41
N PRO A 523 -26.86 18.42 13.36
CA PRO A 523 -25.88 17.33 13.20
C PRO A 523 -25.26 17.19 11.80
N GLY A 524 -25.70 17.97 10.79
CA GLY A 524 -25.26 17.86 9.38
C GLY A 524 -24.57 19.08 8.74
N GLY A 525 -24.48 20.25 9.38
CA GLY A 525 -23.70 21.41 8.91
C GLY A 525 -22.17 21.27 9.04
N SER A 526 -21.61 20.14 8.61
CA SER A 526 -20.16 19.95 8.46
C SER A 526 -19.55 20.89 7.41
N GLY A 527 -20.36 21.66 6.65
CA GLY A 527 -19.89 22.43 5.48
C GLY A 527 -19.75 21.56 4.22
N ILE A 528 -20.06 20.26 4.33
CA ILE A 528 -20.27 19.31 3.24
C ILE A 528 -21.75 19.35 2.89
N GLY A 529 -22.09 19.45 1.60
CA GLY A 529 -23.48 19.47 1.15
C GLY A 529 -24.11 18.08 1.27
N VAL A 530 -23.57 17.10 0.54
CA VAL A 530 -24.01 15.70 0.58
C VAL A 530 -22.80 14.80 0.46
N VAL A 531 -22.58 13.94 1.45
CA VAL A 531 -21.59 12.85 1.36
C VAL A 531 -22.18 11.78 0.46
N HIS A 532 -21.84 11.78 -0.83
CA HIS A 532 -22.47 10.85 -1.78
C HIS A 532 -21.66 9.56 -1.99
N SER A 533 -20.34 9.64 -1.88
CA SER A 533 -19.45 8.49 -2.03
C SER A 533 -18.24 8.62 -1.12
N VAL A 534 -17.78 7.50 -0.57
CA VAL A 534 -16.56 7.38 0.23
C VAL A 534 -15.60 6.37 -0.40
N ALA A 535 -14.30 6.63 -0.35
CA ALA A 535 -13.25 5.70 -0.77
C ALA A 535 -12.08 5.75 0.23
N PHE A 536 -11.32 4.66 0.33
CA PHE A 536 -10.23 4.55 1.30
C PHE A 536 -8.93 4.09 0.63
N ASP A 537 -7.84 4.84 0.76
CA ASP A 537 -6.49 4.39 0.41
C ASP A 537 -5.87 3.68 1.63
N GLU A 538 -5.77 2.35 1.56
CA GLU A 538 -5.22 1.51 2.62
C GLU A 538 -3.74 1.77 2.89
N CYS A 539 -3.00 2.18 1.87
CA CYS A 539 -1.56 2.29 1.97
C CYS A 539 -1.13 3.59 2.64
N ASP A 540 -1.85 4.67 2.36
CA ASP A 540 -1.61 5.98 2.96
C ASP A 540 -2.50 6.25 4.19
N GLY A 541 -3.53 5.42 4.42
CA GLY A 541 -4.47 5.61 5.51
C GLY A 541 -5.37 6.83 5.29
N MET A 542 -5.74 7.11 4.04
CA MET A 542 -6.49 8.31 3.66
C MET A 542 -7.93 7.97 3.24
N VAL A 543 -8.88 8.73 3.76
CA VAL A 543 -10.31 8.63 3.46
C VAL A 543 -10.73 9.76 2.55
N TYR A 544 -11.30 9.43 1.40
CA TYR A 544 -11.81 10.36 0.41
C TYR A 544 -13.33 10.42 0.52
N VAL A 545 -13.88 11.63 0.54
CA VAL A 545 -15.30 11.90 0.72
C VAL A 545 -15.77 12.84 -0.39
N ALA A 546 -16.68 12.38 -1.24
CA ALA A 546 -17.29 13.19 -2.28
C ALA A 546 -18.39 14.07 -1.69
N ASP A 547 -18.13 15.38 -1.70
CA ASP A 547 -19.10 16.43 -1.41
C ASP A 547 -19.83 16.79 -2.70
N LYS A 548 -20.90 16.05 -2.99
CA LYS A 548 -21.57 16.07 -4.29
C LYS A 548 -22.07 17.45 -4.66
N GLU A 549 -22.84 18.08 -3.78
CA GLU A 549 -23.55 19.32 -4.10
C GLU A 549 -22.60 20.52 -4.27
N ASN A 550 -21.44 20.49 -3.62
CA ASN A 550 -20.41 21.52 -3.80
C ASN A 550 -19.37 21.16 -4.89
N GLY A 551 -19.45 19.97 -5.49
CA GLY A 551 -18.48 19.52 -6.50
C GLY A 551 -17.05 19.44 -5.94
N ARG A 552 -16.86 18.84 -4.77
CA ARG A 552 -15.54 18.72 -4.13
C ARG A 552 -15.26 17.30 -3.66
N VAL A 553 -13.98 16.99 -3.47
CA VAL A 553 -13.54 15.78 -2.76
C VAL A 553 -12.67 16.19 -1.58
N HIS A 554 -13.09 15.83 -0.38
CA HIS A 554 -12.32 16.02 0.85
C HIS A 554 -11.49 14.79 1.13
N THR A 555 -10.23 14.99 1.55
CA THR A 555 -9.34 13.91 2.00
C THR A 555 -9.08 14.07 3.48
N PHE A 556 -9.27 12.99 4.25
CA PHE A 556 -9.03 12.94 5.68
C PHE A 556 -8.02 11.86 6.00
N ASP A 557 -7.18 12.09 6.99
CA ASP A 557 -6.38 11.03 7.57
C ASP A 557 -7.26 10.15 8.48
N LEU A 558 -7.21 8.83 8.31
CA LEU A 558 -8.10 7.89 9.00
C LEU A 558 -7.95 7.94 10.53
N ASN A 559 -6.73 8.17 11.03
CA ASN A 559 -6.40 8.03 12.45
C ASN A 559 -6.58 9.35 13.20
N THR A 560 -6.02 10.43 12.68
CA THR A 560 -6.15 11.77 13.24
C THR A 560 -7.56 12.34 12.98
N ARG A 561 -8.23 11.89 11.90
CA ARG A 561 -9.51 12.38 11.38
C ARG A 561 -9.46 13.82 10.84
N ASN A 562 -8.26 14.38 10.72
CA ASN A 562 -8.06 15.73 10.23
C ASN A 562 -8.21 15.78 8.72
N LEU A 563 -8.79 16.87 8.22
CA LEU A 563 -8.80 17.20 6.80
C LEU A 563 -7.36 17.46 6.35
N THR A 564 -6.87 16.67 5.40
CA THR A 564 -5.52 16.79 4.82
C THR A 564 -5.53 17.59 3.52
N ALA A 565 -6.57 17.43 2.71
CA ALA A 565 -6.70 18.12 1.42
C ALA A 565 -8.16 18.30 1.00
N THR A 566 -8.41 19.23 0.09
CA THR A 566 -9.71 19.38 -0.60
C THR A 566 -9.46 19.68 -2.07
N ALA A 567 -9.95 18.80 -2.95
CA ALA A 567 -9.96 19.02 -4.38
C ALA A 567 -11.26 19.73 -4.78
N GLY A 568 -11.14 20.98 -5.26
CA GLY A 568 -12.26 21.73 -5.82
C GLY A 568 -12.48 21.35 -7.29
N LEU A 569 -13.60 20.68 -7.58
CA LEU A 569 -13.90 20.11 -8.90
C LEU A 569 -15.21 20.65 -9.52
N ALA A 570 -15.81 21.68 -8.91
CA ALA A 570 -17.11 22.21 -9.31
C ALA A 570 -17.18 22.70 -10.77
N SER A 571 -16.04 23.03 -11.39
CA SER A 571 -15.94 23.34 -12.82
C SER A 571 -16.34 22.18 -13.73
N TYR A 572 -16.29 20.94 -13.22
CA TYR A 572 -16.70 19.72 -13.92
C TYR A 572 -18.11 19.24 -13.48
N GLY A 573 -18.81 19.99 -12.63
CA GLY A 573 -20.13 19.64 -12.10
C GLY A 573 -20.10 19.06 -10.68
N LYS A 574 -21.05 18.18 -10.38
CA LYS A 574 -21.22 17.56 -9.05
C LYS A 574 -20.40 16.28 -8.95
N ALA A 575 -19.89 15.97 -7.76
CA ALA A 575 -19.09 14.77 -7.50
C ALA A 575 -20.00 13.59 -7.12
N TYR A 576 -20.33 12.72 -8.09
CA TYR A 576 -21.26 11.61 -7.88
C TYR A 576 -20.59 10.40 -7.24
N ALA A 577 -19.43 9.97 -7.71
CA ALA A 577 -18.84 8.73 -7.23
C ALA A 577 -17.31 8.78 -7.17
N LEU A 578 -16.76 7.93 -6.30
CA LEU A 578 -15.32 7.71 -6.14
C LEU A 578 -15.01 6.24 -6.41
N ALA A 579 -13.97 5.98 -7.19
CA ALA A 579 -13.47 4.64 -7.43
C ALA A 579 -11.94 4.60 -7.36
N LYS A 580 -11.40 3.45 -6.94
CA LYS A 580 -9.96 3.19 -7.04
C LYS A 580 -9.59 2.89 -8.48
N GLY A 581 -8.56 3.56 -8.97
CA GLY A 581 -7.96 3.34 -10.26
C GLY A 581 -6.58 2.68 -10.17
N PRO A 582 -5.91 2.50 -11.32
CA PRO A 582 -4.54 2.03 -11.40
C PRO A 582 -3.59 2.79 -10.47
N TYR A 583 -2.66 2.06 -9.84
CA TYR A 583 -1.58 2.60 -9.01
C TYR A 583 -2.03 3.44 -7.79
N GLY A 584 -3.23 3.19 -7.27
CA GLY A 584 -3.72 3.79 -6.02
C GLY A 584 -4.36 5.16 -6.20
N ARG A 585 -4.60 5.56 -7.45
CA ARG A 585 -5.31 6.81 -7.76
C ARG A 585 -6.76 6.70 -7.33
N ILE A 586 -7.31 7.78 -6.78
CA ILE A 586 -8.73 7.90 -6.51
C ILE A 586 -9.35 8.73 -7.62
N LEU A 587 -10.27 8.13 -8.35
CA LEU A 587 -10.96 8.73 -9.48
C LEU A 587 -12.32 9.23 -9.03
N ALA A 588 -12.64 10.48 -9.37
CA ALA A 588 -13.92 11.11 -9.12
C ALA A 588 -14.74 11.20 -10.41
N LEU A 589 -15.98 10.73 -10.38
CA LEU A 589 -16.97 10.91 -11.44
C LEU A 589 -17.70 12.24 -11.23
N MET A 590 -17.47 13.16 -12.15
CA MET A 590 -18.03 14.50 -12.15
C MET A 590 -19.07 14.63 -13.28
N TRP A 591 -20.23 15.23 -13.00
CA TRP A 591 -21.26 15.43 -14.03
C TRP A 591 -22.19 16.60 -13.72
N ALA A 592 -22.73 17.20 -14.77
CA ALA A 592 -23.82 18.17 -14.72
C ALA A 592 -24.81 17.91 -15.87
N PRO A 593 -26.12 18.16 -15.69
CA PRO A 593 -27.11 18.01 -16.75
C PRO A 593 -26.74 18.78 -18.03
N GLY A 594 -26.86 18.12 -19.19
CA GLY A 594 -26.53 18.71 -20.49
C GLY A 594 -25.03 18.75 -20.81
N GLN A 595 -24.18 18.16 -19.97
CA GLN A 595 -22.74 18.05 -20.21
C GLN A 595 -22.29 16.59 -20.12
N ASP A 596 -21.31 16.22 -20.95
CA ASP A 596 -20.67 14.92 -20.81
C ASP A 596 -19.92 14.83 -19.47
N ALA A 597 -20.04 13.67 -18.82
CA ALA A 597 -19.39 13.36 -17.57
C ALA A 597 -17.87 13.30 -17.74
N VAL A 598 -17.17 13.62 -16.65
CA VAL A 598 -15.72 13.70 -16.61
C VAL A 598 -15.21 12.88 -15.45
N ILE A 599 -14.24 12.01 -15.70
CA ILE A 599 -13.47 11.34 -14.66
C ILE A 599 -12.26 12.21 -14.36
N VAL A 600 -12.04 12.53 -13.09
CA VAL A 600 -10.91 13.36 -12.63
C VAL A 600 -10.11 12.59 -11.58
N ASP A 601 -8.79 12.66 -11.63
CA ASP A 601 -7.94 12.18 -10.54
C ASP A 601 -8.05 13.13 -9.34
N ALA A 602 -8.64 12.66 -8.23
CA ALA A 602 -8.88 13.48 -7.04
C ALA A 602 -7.58 13.90 -6.33
N GLY A 603 -6.49 13.14 -6.49
CA GLY A 603 -5.18 13.48 -5.97
C GLY A 603 -4.39 14.42 -6.90
N ALA A 604 -4.72 14.44 -8.20
CA ALA A 604 -4.10 15.30 -9.22
C ALA A 604 -5.14 15.89 -10.19
N PRO A 605 -5.89 16.94 -9.79
CA PRO A 605 -7.08 17.45 -10.51
C PRO A 605 -6.87 17.97 -11.94
N THR A 606 -5.61 18.07 -12.40
CA THR A 606 -5.25 18.46 -13.77
C THR A 606 -5.35 17.30 -14.77
N GLN A 607 -5.55 16.08 -14.28
CA GLN A 607 -5.70 14.88 -15.09
C GLN A 607 -7.17 14.45 -15.13
N ASN A 608 -7.78 14.52 -16.32
CA ASN A 608 -9.19 14.23 -16.53
C ASN A 608 -9.44 13.51 -17.87
N TRP A 609 -10.59 12.86 -17.97
CA TRP A 609 -11.07 12.16 -19.17
C TRP A 609 -12.57 12.34 -19.33
N THR A 610 -12.99 12.85 -20.48
CA THR A 610 -14.41 12.99 -20.83
C THR A 610 -14.99 11.66 -21.28
N LEU A 611 -16.21 11.37 -20.82
CA LEU A 611 -17.03 10.24 -21.25
C LEU A 611 -18.03 10.72 -22.30
N PRO A 612 -17.78 10.52 -23.60
CA PRO A 612 -18.67 11.05 -24.64
C PRO A 612 -20.07 10.41 -24.59
N ASN A 613 -21.07 11.16 -25.04
CA ASN A 613 -22.47 10.74 -25.13
C ASN A 613 -23.09 10.38 -23.76
N THR A 614 -22.72 11.13 -22.72
CA THR A 614 -23.24 10.95 -21.36
C THR A 614 -24.08 12.12 -20.87
N ALA A 615 -24.23 13.18 -21.67
CA ALA A 615 -25.00 14.39 -21.34
C ALA A 615 -26.42 14.12 -20.80
N ASP A 616 -27.10 13.08 -21.29
CA ASP A 616 -28.47 12.71 -20.90
C ASP A 616 -28.54 11.42 -20.07
N LEU A 617 -27.40 10.85 -19.66
CA LEU A 617 -27.38 9.54 -19.00
C LEU A 617 -27.53 9.60 -17.47
N ALA A 618 -27.33 10.77 -16.87
CA ALA A 618 -27.30 10.95 -15.41
C ALA A 618 -26.45 9.86 -14.72
N PRO A 619 -25.13 9.81 -15.01
CA PRO A 619 -24.26 8.79 -14.45
C PRO A 619 -24.15 8.96 -12.94
N HIS A 620 -24.29 7.86 -12.22
CA HIS A 620 -24.43 7.86 -10.76
C HIS A 620 -23.28 7.18 -10.05
N ASP A 621 -22.69 6.15 -10.67
CA ASP A 621 -21.55 5.42 -10.11
C ASP A 621 -20.59 4.92 -11.18
N LEU A 622 -19.36 4.60 -10.78
CA LEU A 622 -18.33 4.06 -11.65
C LEU A 622 -17.53 2.90 -11.03
N ALA A 623 -17.08 1.99 -11.88
CA ALA A 623 -16.05 1.01 -11.56
C ALA A 623 -14.98 1.00 -12.65
N VAL A 624 -13.73 0.71 -12.28
CA VAL A 624 -12.61 0.65 -13.22
C VAL A 624 -12.00 -0.73 -13.19
N GLY A 625 -11.90 -1.37 -14.34
CA GLY A 625 -11.49 -2.77 -14.48
C GLY A 625 -10.71 -3.03 -15.78
N PRO A 626 -10.31 -4.28 -16.03
CA PRO A 626 -9.70 -4.63 -17.30
C PRO A 626 -10.75 -4.67 -18.42
N ALA A 627 -10.37 -4.29 -19.63
CA ALA A 627 -11.20 -4.41 -20.83
C ALA A 627 -11.18 -5.86 -21.38
N PRO A 628 -12.16 -6.26 -22.20
CA PRO A 628 -12.16 -7.57 -22.88
C PRO A 628 -10.83 -7.92 -23.55
N VAL A 629 -10.35 -9.15 -23.32
CA VAL A 629 -9.09 -9.65 -23.91
C VAL A 629 -9.07 -9.54 -25.45
N ALA A 630 -10.24 -9.71 -26.08
CA ALA A 630 -10.41 -9.64 -27.53
C ALA A 630 -10.06 -8.26 -28.12
N LEU A 631 -10.18 -7.18 -27.35
CA LEU A 631 -9.83 -5.82 -27.79
C LEU A 631 -8.33 -5.63 -27.99
N SER A 632 -7.52 -6.37 -27.25
CA SER A 632 -6.08 -6.12 -27.16
C SER A 632 -5.26 -7.00 -28.09
N GLY A 633 -5.75 -8.19 -28.46
CA GLY A 633 -4.91 -9.20 -29.14
C GLY A 633 -3.63 -9.46 -28.33
N ALA A 634 -2.48 -9.62 -28.99
CA ALA A 634 -1.18 -9.77 -28.32
C ALA A 634 -0.65 -8.48 -27.63
N SER A 635 -1.33 -7.35 -27.81
CA SER A 635 -0.98 -6.08 -27.14
C SER A 635 -1.35 -6.11 -25.66
N GLU A 636 -0.98 -5.05 -24.94
CA GLU A 636 -1.37 -4.88 -23.55
C GLU A 636 -2.89 -4.82 -23.40
N ARG A 637 -3.37 -5.44 -22.33
CA ARG A 637 -4.80 -5.41 -22.00
C ARG A 637 -5.20 -3.97 -21.67
N LEU A 638 -6.22 -3.46 -22.36
CA LEU A 638 -6.72 -2.11 -22.16
C LEU A 638 -7.51 -2.00 -20.84
N LEU A 639 -7.73 -0.77 -20.38
CA LEU A 639 -8.55 -0.46 -19.22
C LEU A 639 -10.00 -0.19 -19.65
N ALA A 640 -10.97 -0.64 -18.86
CA ALA A 640 -12.37 -0.33 -19.03
C ALA A 640 -12.92 0.45 -17.83
N VAL A 641 -13.85 1.35 -18.11
CA VAL A 641 -14.66 2.05 -17.11
C VAL A 641 -16.11 1.67 -17.31
N TYR A 642 -16.72 1.16 -16.24
CA TYR A 642 -18.13 0.83 -16.16
C TYR A 642 -18.87 1.98 -15.50
N ILE A 643 -19.95 2.44 -16.10
CA ILE A 643 -20.76 3.55 -15.61
C ILE A 643 -22.19 3.06 -15.40
N ALA A 644 -22.72 3.28 -14.19
CA ALA A 644 -24.11 3.01 -13.84
C ALA A 644 -24.97 4.28 -14.05
N PRO A 645 -25.83 4.32 -15.09
CA PRO A 645 -26.70 5.46 -15.36
C PRO A 645 -28.06 5.33 -14.65
N LEU A 646 -28.62 6.46 -14.23
CA LEU A 646 -29.96 6.51 -13.63
C LEU A 646 -31.09 6.85 -14.62
N CYS A 647 -30.80 7.05 -15.91
CA CYS A 647 -31.86 7.26 -16.88
C CYS A 647 -32.78 6.03 -17.03
N ALA A 648 -34.09 6.29 -17.17
CA ALA A 648 -35.10 5.24 -17.26
C ALA A 648 -34.83 4.29 -18.44
N GLY A 649 -34.71 3.00 -18.17
CA GLY A 649 -34.44 1.98 -19.20
C GLY A 649 -32.99 1.93 -19.69
N CYS A 650 -32.09 2.71 -19.11
CA CYS A 650 -30.68 2.67 -19.45
C CYS A 650 -29.96 1.48 -18.81
N ALA A 651 -29.23 0.74 -19.64
CA ALA A 651 -28.33 -0.30 -19.16
C ALA A 651 -26.98 0.29 -18.73
N LEU A 652 -26.23 -0.49 -17.95
CA LEU A 652 -24.84 -0.22 -17.62
C LEU A 652 -24.03 0.12 -18.88
N ARG A 653 -23.23 1.19 -18.85
CA ARG A 653 -22.35 1.57 -19.98
C ARG A 653 -20.93 1.11 -19.70
N LYS A 654 -20.20 0.74 -20.74
CA LYS A 654 -18.78 0.45 -20.68
C LYS A 654 -18.03 1.33 -21.66
N TYR A 655 -16.97 1.95 -21.18
CA TYR A 655 -16.01 2.73 -21.95
C TYR A 655 -14.66 2.02 -21.88
N VAL A 656 -13.90 2.11 -22.97
CA VAL A 656 -12.55 1.55 -23.05
C VAL A 656 -11.56 2.70 -23.23
N LEU A 657 -10.48 2.66 -22.47
CA LEU A 657 -9.42 3.66 -22.51
C LEU A 657 -8.42 3.28 -23.59
N PHE A 658 -8.39 4.05 -24.68
CA PHE A 658 -7.48 3.87 -25.79
C PHE A 658 -6.32 4.85 -25.72
N PRO A 659 -5.06 4.37 -25.83
CA PRO A 659 -3.91 5.25 -25.99
C PRO A 659 -4.03 6.12 -27.25
N GLU A 660 -3.39 7.28 -27.23
CA GLU A 660 -3.28 8.14 -28.41
C GLU A 660 -2.64 7.39 -29.59
N GLY A 661 -3.23 7.52 -30.79
CA GLY A 661 -2.78 6.82 -32.00
C GLY A 661 -3.05 5.32 -32.02
N PHE A 662 -3.81 4.78 -31.06
CA PHE A 662 -4.21 3.38 -31.08
C PHE A 662 -5.14 3.09 -32.27
N VAL A 663 -4.74 2.14 -33.11
CA VAL A 663 -5.56 1.59 -34.18
C VAL A 663 -6.15 0.28 -33.68
N MET A 664 -7.47 0.16 -33.68
CA MET A 664 -8.17 -1.07 -33.34
C MET A 664 -7.63 -2.22 -34.20
N PRO A 665 -7.25 -3.37 -33.61
CA PRO A 665 -6.84 -4.52 -34.40
C PRO A 665 -7.97 -4.87 -35.39
N ASP A 666 -7.62 -5.00 -36.67
CA ASP A 666 -8.55 -5.53 -37.66
C ASP A 666 -8.75 -7.00 -37.33
N THR A 667 -9.73 -7.29 -36.46
CA THR A 667 -9.88 -8.63 -35.89
C THR A 667 -10.23 -9.67 -36.94
N GLY A 668 -10.59 -9.26 -38.18
CA GLY A 668 -10.95 -10.16 -39.29
C GLY A 668 -12.11 -11.10 -38.97
N LEU A 669 -12.70 -10.97 -37.79
CA LEU A 669 -13.81 -11.75 -37.29
C LEU A 669 -15.06 -10.92 -37.57
N PRO A 670 -15.98 -11.38 -38.43
CA PRO A 670 -17.31 -10.80 -38.44
C PRO A 670 -17.89 -10.91 -37.02
N PRO A 671 -18.78 -9.98 -36.61
CA PRO A 671 -19.48 -10.11 -35.34
C PRO A 671 -20.06 -11.53 -35.28
N PRO A 672 -19.76 -12.34 -34.24
CA PRO A 672 -20.16 -13.73 -34.24
C PRO A 672 -21.67 -13.83 -34.39
N VAL A 673 -22.11 -14.51 -35.44
CA VAL A 673 -23.50 -14.85 -35.67
C VAL A 673 -23.94 -15.75 -34.51
N LEU A 674 -25.00 -15.32 -33.82
CA LEU A 674 -25.60 -16.01 -32.69
C LEU A 674 -25.95 -17.46 -33.07
N VAL A 675 -25.23 -18.42 -32.47
CA VAL A 675 -25.75 -19.78 -32.30
C VAL A 675 -26.17 -19.87 -30.83
N PRO A 676 -27.46 -20.08 -30.52
CA PRO A 676 -27.87 -20.29 -29.14
C PRO A 676 -27.16 -21.53 -28.60
N ALA A 677 -26.49 -21.37 -27.45
CA ALA A 677 -25.85 -22.47 -26.74
C ALA A 677 -26.93 -23.48 -26.34
N ARG A 678 -27.08 -24.55 -27.12
CA ARG A 678 -27.65 -25.79 -26.60
C ARG A 678 -26.65 -26.32 -25.58
N SER A 679 -27.17 -26.56 -24.38
CA SER A 679 -26.54 -27.25 -23.25
C SER A 679 -25.56 -28.34 -23.70
N LEU A 680 -24.27 -28.14 -23.40
CA LEU A 680 -23.27 -29.20 -23.40
C LEU A 680 -23.28 -29.86 -22.01
N PRO A 681 -23.57 -31.15 -21.88
CA PRO A 681 -23.48 -31.86 -20.62
C PRO A 681 -22.03 -32.34 -20.39
N VAL A 682 -21.17 -31.48 -19.84
CA VAL A 682 -19.87 -31.89 -19.28
C VAL A 682 -19.52 -31.01 -18.07
N VAL A 683 -20.28 -31.12 -16.98
CA VAL A 683 -19.89 -30.58 -15.65
C VAL A 683 -20.43 -31.52 -14.55
N GLN A 684 -20.11 -32.81 -14.59
CA GLN A 684 -20.54 -33.70 -13.49
C GLN A 684 -19.62 -34.86 -13.15
N GLN A 685 -18.36 -34.84 -13.59
CA GLN A 685 -17.42 -35.94 -13.28
C GLN A 685 -16.04 -35.52 -12.76
N LEU A 686 -15.81 -34.23 -12.47
CA LEU A 686 -14.55 -33.75 -11.89
C LEU A 686 -14.70 -33.18 -10.46
N GLU A 687 -15.90 -33.19 -9.88
CA GLU A 687 -16.16 -32.59 -8.55
C GLU A 687 -16.20 -33.61 -7.40
N SER A 688 -16.12 -34.92 -7.66
CA SER A 688 -16.28 -35.92 -6.60
C SER A 688 -14.97 -36.47 -6.01
N GLU A 689 -13.87 -36.50 -6.76
CA GLU A 689 -12.63 -37.13 -6.28
C GLU A 689 -11.75 -36.19 -5.42
N ASP A 690 -11.83 -34.87 -5.62
CA ASP A 690 -11.07 -33.89 -4.81
C ASP A 690 -11.82 -33.42 -3.55
N ALA A 691 -13.15 -33.50 -3.53
CA ALA A 691 -13.97 -32.99 -2.42
C ALA A 691 -13.87 -33.86 -1.15
N GLU A 692 -13.56 -35.15 -1.28
CA GLU A 692 -13.43 -36.06 -0.14
C GLU A 692 -12.02 -36.00 0.48
N ALA A 693 -10.98 -35.89 -0.36
CA ALA A 693 -9.60 -35.63 0.07
C ALA A 693 -9.43 -34.23 0.70
N TRP A 694 -10.25 -33.25 0.29
CA TRP A 694 -10.30 -31.94 0.92
C TRP A 694 -11.03 -31.99 2.27
N ARG A 695 -12.17 -32.69 2.37
CA ARG A 695 -12.92 -32.90 3.64
C ARG A 695 -12.17 -33.73 4.68
N GLU A 696 -11.22 -34.57 4.27
CA GLU A 696 -10.36 -35.33 5.17
C GLU A 696 -9.19 -34.49 5.70
N ARG A 697 -8.58 -33.67 4.84
CA ARG A 697 -7.58 -32.66 5.26
C ARG A 697 -8.17 -31.59 6.17
N GLU A 698 -9.37 -31.12 5.89
CA GLU A 698 -10.04 -30.14 6.74
C GLU A 698 -10.42 -30.71 8.12
N ARG A 699 -10.75 -32.01 8.20
CA ARG A 699 -10.94 -32.70 9.49
C ARG A 699 -9.64 -32.85 10.28
N MET A 700 -8.51 -33.06 9.61
CA MET A 700 -7.18 -33.04 10.26
C MET A 700 -6.84 -31.64 10.79
N TYR A 701 -7.01 -30.60 9.99
CA TYR A 701 -6.72 -29.21 10.42
C TYR A 701 -7.62 -28.76 11.57
N GLN A 702 -8.92 -29.13 11.55
CA GLN A 702 -9.83 -28.86 12.66
C GLN A 702 -9.56 -29.68 13.93
N GLN A 703 -8.76 -30.75 13.83
CA GLN A 703 -8.32 -31.54 14.99
C GLN A 703 -7.04 -30.94 15.58
N GLU A 704 -6.07 -30.54 14.75
CA GLU A 704 -4.89 -29.78 15.17
C GLU A 704 -5.28 -28.44 15.82
N ASP A 705 -6.20 -27.68 15.23
CA ASP A 705 -6.71 -26.42 15.80
C ASP A 705 -7.42 -26.63 17.16
N ARG A 706 -8.06 -27.79 17.37
CA ARG A 706 -8.70 -28.12 18.65
C ARG A 706 -7.66 -28.48 19.71
N GLU A 707 -6.64 -29.25 19.35
CA GLU A 707 -5.52 -29.62 20.23
C GLU A 707 -4.68 -28.37 20.60
N GLU A 708 -4.50 -27.45 19.66
CA GLU A 708 -3.80 -26.17 19.87
C GLU A 708 -4.64 -25.19 20.70
N ALA A 709 -5.96 -25.12 20.48
CA ALA A 709 -6.89 -24.36 21.32
C ALA A 709 -7.00 -24.93 22.75
N GLU A 710 -6.87 -26.24 22.94
CA GLU A 710 -6.84 -26.88 24.26
C GLU A 710 -5.50 -26.62 24.98
N GLN A 711 -4.37 -26.63 24.26
CA GLN A 711 -3.08 -26.17 24.78
C GLN A 711 -3.09 -24.69 25.16
N GLN A 712 -3.71 -23.82 24.34
CA GLN A 712 -3.84 -22.39 24.63
C GLN A 712 -4.78 -22.13 25.83
N ARG A 713 -5.85 -22.91 25.99
CA ARG A 713 -6.72 -22.86 27.18
C ARG A 713 -6.00 -23.32 28.45
N GLN A 714 -5.08 -24.27 28.35
CA GLN A 714 -4.25 -24.69 29.49
C GLN A 714 -3.19 -23.62 29.87
N MET A 715 -2.76 -22.76 28.94
CA MET A 715 -1.86 -21.62 29.23
C MET A 715 -2.56 -20.38 29.81
N ALA A 716 -3.87 -20.23 29.60
CA ALA A 716 -4.67 -19.12 30.11
C ALA A 716 -5.15 -19.34 31.57
N SER A 717 -4.25 -19.73 32.47
CA SER A 717 -4.61 -19.91 33.88
C SER A 717 -4.84 -18.54 34.57
N PRO A 718 -5.77 -18.43 35.54
CA PRO A 718 -6.01 -17.21 36.31
C PRO A 718 -4.77 -16.60 36.96
N ALA A 719 -3.72 -17.40 37.19
CA ALA A 719 -2.44 -16.95 37.72
C ALA A 719 -1.67 -16.03 36.75
N LEU A 720 -1.75 -16.26 35.43
CA LEU A 720 -1.06 -15.45 34.44
C LEU A 720 -1.72 -14.06 34.27
N LEU A 721 -3.05 -14.01 34.36
CA LEU A 721 -3.82 -12.76 34.37
C LEU A 721 -3.47 -11.90 35.60
N GLN A 722 -3.33 -12.53 36.77
CA GLN A 722 -2.92 -11.84 37.99
C GLN A 722 -1.48 -11.31 37.88
N GLN A 723 -0.58 -12.06 37.24
CA GLN A 723 0.81 -11.65 37.03
C GLN A 723 0.93 -10.50 36.00
N LEU A 724 0.15 -10.53 34.92
CA LEU A 724 0.09 -9.44 33.94
C LEU A 724 -0.48 -8.15 34.55
N GLN A 725 -1.49 -8.28 35.41
CA GLN A 725 -2.10 -7.13 36.07
C GLN A 725 -1.13 -6.46 37.07
N GLN A 726 -0.38 -7.26 37.83
CA GLN A 726 0.70 -6.77 38.71
C GLN A 726 1.82 -6.10 37.91
N THR A 727 2.15 -6.63 36.73
CA THR A 727 3.19 -6.04 35.85
C THR A 727 2.74 -4.71 35.27
N LEU A 728 1.46 -4.59 34.89
CA LEU A 728 0.88 -3.35 34.38
C LEU A 728 0.85 -2.25 35.46
N GLU A 729 0.48 -2.60 36.69
CA GLU A 729 0.50 -1.66 37.83
C GLU A 729 1.92 -1.18 38.15
N ALA A 730 2.92 -2.07 38.11
CA ALA A 730 4.32 -1.71 38.30
C ALA A 730 4.83 -0.76 37.19
N MET A 731 4.47 -1.01 35.93
CA MET A 731 4.82 -0.13 34.81
C MET A 731 4.18 1.25 34.92
N GLN A 732 2.92 1.32 35.36
CA GLN A 732 2.23 2.61 35.58
C GLN A 732 2.88 3.42 36.71
N GLN A 733 3.29 2.77 37.80
CA GLN A 733 4.02 3.42 38.89
C GLN A 733 5.39 3.94 38.44
N GLN A 734 6.10 3.18 37.61
CA GLN A 734 7.39 3.60 37.05
C GLN A 734 7.26 4.81 36.12
N LEU A 735 6.21 4.85 35.29
CA LEU A 735 5.94 5.99 34.40
C LEU A 735 5.56 7.25 35.20
N ALA A 736 4.78 7.11 36.28
CA ALA A 736 4.44 8.22 37.17
C ALA A 736 5.69 8.79 37.87
N ALA A 737 6.61 7.93 38.31
CA ALA A 737 7.88 8.34 38.92
C ALA A 737 8.79 9.09 37.91
N GLN A 738 8.84 8.63 36.66
CA GLN A 738 9.57 9.33 35.59
C GLN A 738 9.01 10.72 35.30
N HIS A 739 7.68 10.87 35.25
CA HIS A 739 7.04 12.17 35.07
C HIS A 739 7.35 13.14 36.22
N LEU A 740 7.35 12.65 37.47
CA LEU A 740 7.68 13.48 38.63
C LEU A 740 9.15 13.92 38.61
N ALA A 741 10.07 13.02 38.25
CA ALA A 741 11.49 13.35 38.10
C ALA A 741 11.72 14.40 37.00
N GLN A 742 11.00 14.29 35.88
CA GLN A 742 11.09 15.25 34.78
C GLN A 742 10.53 16.63 35.17
N GLN A 743 9.46 16.68 35.97
CA GLN A 743 8.96 17.94 36.53
C GLN A 743 9.98 18.59 37.48
N GLN A 744 10.63 17.82 38.35
CA GLN A 744 11.66 18.33 39.26
C GLN A 744 12.89 18.87 38.49
N LEU A 745 13.33 18.18 37.44
CA LEU A 745 14.40 18.64 36.54
C LEU A 745 14.03 19.97 35.85
N SER A 746 12.79 20.11 35.39
CA SER A 746 12.33 21.36 34.77
C SER A 746 12.29 22.54 35.75
N ALA A 747 11.88 22.30 37.01
CA ALA A 747 11.86 23.30 38.07
C ALA A 747 13.29 23.71 38.50
N ALA A 748 14.22 22.76 38.54
CA ALA A 748 15.63 23.02 38.82
C ALA A 748 16.25 23.88 37.69
N ALA A 749 15.98 23.56 36.43
CA ALA A 749 16.46 24.34 35.28
C ALA A 749 15.95 25.79 35.29
N ALA A 750 14.67 26.01 35.62
CA ALA A 750 14.10 27.35 35.77
C ALA A 750 14.74 28.16 36.91
N THR A 751 15.11 27.48 38.01
CA THR A 751 15.81 28.09 39.15
C THR A 751 17.23 28.48 38.76
N GLN A 752 17.93 27.63 38.00
CA GLN A 752 19.28 27.90 37.50
C GLN A 752 19.31 29.07 36.51
N GLN A 753 18.30 29.21 35.65
CA GLN A 753 18.16 30.40 34.79
C GLN A 753 17.95 31.69 35.59
N LYS A 754 17.14 31.67 36.65
CA LYS A 754 16.98 32.84 37.54
C LYS A 754 18.29 33.22 38.23
N LEU A 755 19.05 32.23 38.69
CA LEU A 755 20.34 32.47 39.34
C LEU A 755 21.38 33.04 38.35
N ALA A 756 21.39 32.54 37.11
CA ALA A 756 22.25 33.06 36.04
C ALA A 756 21.93 34.53 35.69
N ALA A 757 20.64 34.89 35.65
CA ALA A 757 20.21 36.27 35.43
C ALA A 757 20.62 37.21 36.58
N GLN A 758 20.54 36.73 37.83
CA GLN A 758 21.02 37.49 38.99
C GLN A 758 22.54 37.69 38.96
N HIS A 759 23.31 36.66 38.59
CA HIS A 759 24.77 36.77 38.42
C HIS A 759 25.15 37.78 37.33
N GLN A 760 24.45 37.80 36.20
CA GLN A 760 24.68 38.80 35.15
C GLN A 760 24.36 40.23 35.61
N ALA A 761 23.29 40.42 36.39
CA ALA A 761 22.95 41.73 36.96
C ALA A 761 24.03 42.22 37.93
N VAL A 762 24.55 41.34 38.80
CA VAL A 762 25.64 41.68 39.73
C VAL A 762 26.93 42.00 38.96
N ALA A 763 27.27 41.21 37.94
CA ALA A 763 28.45 41.47 37.09
C ALA A 763 28.37 42.83 36.39
N ALA A 764 27.18 43.24 35.93
CA ALA A 764 26.96 44.54 35.32
C ALA A 764 27.16 45.71 36.32
N VAL A 765 26.70 45.56 37.56
CA VAL A 765 26.91 46.56 38.62
C VAL A 765 28.39 46.68 38.98
N VAL A 766 29.11 45.56 39.08
CA VAL A 766 30.56 45.56 39.35
C VAL A 766 31.33 46.21 38.20
N ALA A 767 30.97 45.94 36.95
CA ALA A 767 31.59 46.56 35.79
C ALA A 767 31.36 48.09 35.75
N ALA A 768 30.15 48.55 36.10
CA ALA A 768 29.84 49.98 36.19
C ALA A 768 30.64 50.68 37.31
N ALA A 769 30.78 50.04 38.47
CA ALA A 769 31.59 50.56 39.57
C ALA A 769 33.08 50.64 39.20
N ALA A 770 33.61 49.63 38.50
CA ALA A 770 34.98 49.64 38.01
C ALA A 770 35.24 50.75 36.98
N GLN A 771 34.28 51.04 36.10
CA GLN A 771 34.36 52.16 35.15
C GLN A 771 34.34 53.53 35.85
N GLN A 772 33.50 53.72 36.87
CA GLN A 772 33.50 54.96 37.67
C GLN A 772 34.82 55.17 38.41
N GLN A 773 35.42 54.09 38.92
CA GLN A 773 36.68 54.17 39.65
C GLN A 773 37.87 54.42 38.72
N ALA A 774 37.87 53.85 37.50
CA ALA A 774 38.86 54.15 36.47
C ALA A 774 38.78 55.62 36.01
N ALA A 775 37.58 56.16 35.82
CA ALA A 775 37.37 57.57 35.48
C ALA A 775 37.82 58.53 36.59
N ALA A 776 37.66 58.15 37.87
CA ALA A 776 38.15 58.93 39.01
C ALA A 776 39.69 58.94 39.09
N ILE A 777 40.35 57.85 38.71
CA ILE A 777 41.82 57.75 38.70
C ILE A 777 42.43 58.59 37.57
N GLU A 778 41.83 58.60 36.37
CA GLU A 778 42.28 59.46 35.26
C GLU A 778 42.13 60.96 35.55
N ALA A 779 41.11 61.35 36.32
CA ALA A 779 40.91 62.74 36.74
C ALA A 779 41.94 63.25 37.77
N THR A 780 42.68 62.35 38.43
CA THR A 780 43.57 62.70 39.56
C THR A 780 45.05 62.74 39.17
N GLN A 781 45.43 62.40 37.93
CA GLN A 781 46.84 62.41 37.47
C GLN A 781 47.27 63.65 36.68
N GLN A 782 46.45 64.70 36.62
CA GLN A 782 46.78 65.98 35.99
C GLN A 782 46.78 67.13 36.99
N GLN A 783 47.76 67.20 37.91
CA GLN A 783 48.28 68.50 38.40
C GLN A 783 49.56 68.35 39.27
N PRO A 784 50.62 69.17 39.05
CA PRO A 784 51.90 69.06 39.76
C PRO A 784 52.19 70.20 40.76
N THR A 785 53.01 69.90 41.79
CA THR A 785 53.84 70.78 42.65
C THR A 785 53.12 71.83 43.51
N ASP A 786 53.62 72.36 44.62
CA ASP A 786 54.66 72.09 45.63
C ASP A 786 54.45 73.22 46.69
N ALA A 787 55.00 73.02 47.90
CA ALA A 787 55.48 74.03 48.87
C ALA A 787 54.72 74.26 50.21
N ALA A 788 55.53 74.08 51.26
CA ALA A 788 55.71 74.86 52.50
C ALA A 788 54.70 74.81 53.68
N ASP A 789 55.29 74.55 54.87
CA ASP A 789 54.93 74.82 56.28
C ASP A 789 53.48 74.67 56.78
N ASP A 790 53.29 73.82 57.80
CA ASP A 790 52.80 74.20 59.15
C ASP A 790 52.53 72.99 60.04
N ASP A 791 52.73 73.17 61.34
CA ASP A 791 52.47 72.20 62.41
C ASP A 791 51.05 72.40 63.01
N VAL A 792 50.37 71.27 63.26
CA VAL A 792 49.22 71.03 64.17
C VAL A 792 47.85 71.68 63.87
N ILE A 793 46.89 70.86 63.41
CA ILE A 793 45.48 70.91 63.83
C ILE A 793 44.99 69.49 64.13
N ALA A 794 44.61 69.26 65.39
CA ALA A 794 43.85 68.09 65.82
C ALA A 794 42.34 68.39 65.74
N VAL A 795 41.57 67.59 64.99
CA VAL A 795 40.11 67.44 65.19
C VAL A 795 39.67 66.00 64.89
N LYS A 796 38.81 65.50 65.79
CA LYS A 796 38.03 64.26 65.78
C LYS A 796 37.16 64.05 64.53
N GLY A 797 36.79 62.79 64.30
CA GLY A 797 35.59 62.37 63.54
C GLY A 797 35.92 61.28 62.52
N SER A 798 35.44 60.05 62.68
CA SER A 798 34.09 59.59 62.35
C SER A 798 34.02 58.95 60.95
N GLY A 799 33.70 57.65 60.92
CA GLY A 799 33.02 57.01 59.78
C GLY A 799 33.89 56.46 58.66
N LEU A 800 34.31 55.20 58.78
CA LEU A 800 34.21 54.27 57.65
C LEU A 800 33.02 53.37 57.94
N GLY A 801 31.98 53.57 57.14
CA GLY A 801 30.62 53.08 57.37
C GLY A 801 30.50 51.57 57.27
N ALA A 802 29.37 51.06 57.76
CA ALA A 802 29.00 49.65 57.69
C ALA A 802 29.03 49.06 56.27
N SER A 803 29.10 49.86 55.20
CA SER A 803 29.19 49.40 53.81
C SER A 803 30.55 48.77 53.45
N ASP A 804 31.68 49.30 53.92
CA ASP A 804 33.01 48.85 53.42
C ASP A 804 33.55 47.59 54.11
N ARG A 805 33.07 47.29 55.32
CA ARG A 805 33.31 45.98 55.98
C ARG A 805 32.42 44.87 55.39
N THR A 806 31.26 45.24 54.84
CA THR A 806 30.34 44.29 54.20
C THR A 806 30.83 43.90 52.80
N VAL A 807 31.44 44.81 52.05
CA VAL A 807 32.05 44.52 50.74
C VAL A 807 33.24 43.54 50.88
N LEU A 808 34.14 43.76 51.85
CA LEU A 808 35.29 42.88 52.06
C LEU A 808 34.88 41.48 52.58
N ALA A 809 33.86 41.40 53.45
CA ALA A 809 33.31 40.13 53.92
C ALA A 809 32.54 39.37 52.82
N THR A 810 31.85 40.09 51.92
CA THR A 810 31.12 39.48 50.79
C THR A 810 32.08 38.93 49.73
N ILE A 811 33.20 39.62 49.45
CA ILE A 811 34.22 39.14 48.51
C ILE A 811 34.89 37.84 49.01
N ILE A 812 35.20 37.76 50.31
CA ILE A 812 35.79 36.55 50.91
C ILE A 812 34.77 35.39 50.96
N ALA A 813 33.48 35.67 51.20
CA ALA A 813 32.41 34.66 51.18
C ALA A 813 32.12 34.14 49.76
N VAL A 814 32.16 34.99 48.73
CA VAL A 814 31.95 34.60 47.32
C VAL A 814 33.13 33.78 46.78
N LEU A 815 34.36 34.10 47.16
CA LEU A 815 35.56 33.35 46.76
C LEU A 815 35.69 31.98 47.45
N THR A 816 35.15 31.83 48.67
CA THR A 816 35.11 30.53 49.38
C THR A 816 33.96 29.62 48.92
N PHE A 817 32.82 30.19 48.50
CA PHE A 817 31.69 29.41 47.96
C PHE A 817 31.95 28.87 46.54
N SER A 818 32.73 29.60 45.73
CA SER A 818 33.07 29.21 44.36
C SER A 818 34.16 28.12 44.28
N ALA A 819 35.08 28.06 45.25
CA ALA A 819 36.02 26.94 45.37
C ALA A 819 35.38 25.63 45.90
N GLY A 820 34.32 25.73 46.70
CA GLY A 820 33.61 24.58 47.26
C GLY A 820 32.69 23.84 46.27
N LEU A 821 32.07 24.55 45.32
CA LEU A 821 31.23 23.91 44.28
C LEU A 821 32.06 23.20 43.19
N GLY A 822 33.26 23.70 42.87
CA GLY A 822 34.15 23.06 41.88
C GLY A 822 34.62 21.66 42.31
N ALA A 823 34.85 21.45 43.61
CA ALA A 823 35.27 20.16 44.16
C ALA A 823 34.13 19.11 44.17
N LEU A 824 32.87 19.54 44.34
CA LEU A 824 31.70 18.65 44.35
C LEU A 824 31.27 18.19 42.95
N VAL A 825 31.43 19.04 41.93
CA VAL A 825 31.12 18.69 40.54
C VAL A 825 32.18 17.76 39.93
N GLY A 826 33.46 17.91 40.32
CA GLY A 826 34.54 17.01 39.91
C GLY A 826 34.44 15.60 40.50
N ALA A 827 33.96 15.46 41.75
CA ALA A 827 33.76 14.17 42.40
C ALA A 827 32.59 13.36 41.80
N PHE A 828 31.54 14.04 41.33
CA PHE A 828 30.39 13.40 40.68
C PHE A 828 30.71 12.87 39.27
N ALA A 829 31.59 13.57 38.53
CA ALA A 829 32.03 13.15 37.19
C ALA A 829 33.00 11.95 37.22
N LEU A 830 33.83 11.82 38.26
CA LEU A 830 34.73 10.67 38.45
C LEU A 830 34.00 9.41 38.95
N TYR A 831 32.88 9.57 39.66
CA TYR A 831 32.07 8.44 40.15
C TYR A 831 31.30 7.73 39.02
N TRP A 832 30.95 8.42 37.93
CA TRP A 832 30.20 7.85 36.81
C TRP A 832 31.07 7.24 35.69
N LEU A 833 32.39 7.50 35.70
CA LEU A 833 33.33 7.01 34.68
C LEU A 833 34.07 5.72 35.08
N ALA A 834 33.76 5.12 36.23
CA ALA A 834 34.43 3.92 36.73
C ALA A 834 33.48 2.74 37.02
N LYS A 835 32.96 2.08 35.96
CA LYS A 835 33.08 0.61 35.74
C LYS A 835 32.10 0.08 34.66
N PRO A 836 32.61 -0.61 33.62
CA PRO A 836 31.89 -1.66 32.89
C PRO A 836 32.01 -3.02 33.63
N GLY A 837 31.02 -3.90 33.47
CA GLY A 837 30.75 -5.04 34.37
C GLY A 837 31.45 -6.38 34.09
N LYS A 838 31.34 -7.30 35.06
CA LYS A 838 30.88 -8.70 34.96
C LYS A 838 31.06 -9.48 36.29
N GLU A 839 30.06 -10.33 36.55
CA GLU A 839 29.94 -11.55 37.40
C GLU A 839 31.07 -11.97 38.38
N ALA A 840 30.72 -12.22 39.67
CA ALA A 840 31.14 -13.38 40.49
C ALA A 840 30.50 -13.39 41.91
N ARG A 841 30.44 -14.59 42.50
CA ARG A 841 29.67 -15.08 43.68
C ARG A 841 30.05 -14.53 45.08
N ALA A 842 29.11 -14.76 46.00
CA ALA A 842 29.01 -14.53 47.45
C ALA A 842 30.21 -14.91 48.36
N SER A 843 30.41 -14.14 49.45
CA SER A 843 30.40 -14.57 50.89
C SER A 843 31.07 -13.54 51.84
N ASP A 844 30.52 -13.45 53.06
CA ASP A 844 31.13 -13.04 54.35
C ASP A 844 31.33 -11.55 54.78
N ALA A 845 30.43 -11.16 55.70
CA ALA A 845 30.66 -10.70 57.09
C ALA A 845 31.28 -9.32 57.47
N GLY A 846 30.50 -8.57 58.28
CA GLY A 846 30.94 -7.69 59.39
C GLY A 846 31.25 -6.23 59.03
N GLY A 847 30.60 -5.16 59.51
CA GLY A 847 29.83 -4.96 60.73
C GLY A 847 30.67 -4.31 61.85
N VAL A 848 30.76 -2.97 61.90
CA VAL A 848 31.03 -2.21 63.15
C VAL A 848 30.34 -0.83 63.09
N SER A 849 29.75 -0.44 64.21
CA SER A 849 28.75 0.62 64.43
C SER A 849 29.16 1.62 65.53
N PHE A 850 28.43 2.75 65.55
CA PHE A 850 28.17 3.73 66.65
C PHE A 850 29.20 4.82 66.99
N PRO A 851 28.79 5.97 67.62
CA PRO A 851 27.46 6.63 67.69
C PRO A 851 27.50 8.16 67.48
N ALA A 852 26.29 8.73 67.41
CA ALA A 852 25.96 10.13 67.20
C ALA A 852 26.07 11.03 68.46
N SER A 853 26.49 12.28 68.24
CA SER A 853 26.19 13.49 69.04
C SER A 853 26.74 14.69 68.23
N SER A 854 26.06 15.77 67.85
CA SER A 854 24.82 16.38 68.30
C SER A 854 24.31 17.30 67.18
N ILE A 855 23.06 17.12 66.75
CA ILE A 855 22.30 18.12 65.98
C ILE A 855 21.18 18.61 66.90
N ALA A 856 21.32 19.85 67.37
CA ALA A 856 20.30 20.73 67.93
C ALA A 856 20.97 22.11 67.99
N THR A 857 20.55 23.16 67.29
CA THR A 857 19.37 23.99 67.60
C THR A 857 19.29 25.05 66.48
N LEU A 858 18.39 24.95 65.50
CA LEU A 858 17.21 25.80 65.22
C LEU A 858 16.86 25.45 63.75
N LEU A 859 15.72 24.88 63.35
CA LEU A 859 14.35 25.14 63.76
C LEU A 859 13.50 23.84 63.73
N GLY A 860 12.94 23.51 64.89
CA GLY A 860 11.56 23.06 65.14
C GLY A 860 10.87 21.99 64.27
N ALA A 861 10.63 20.84 64.93
CA ALA A 861 9.43 19.98 64.89
C ALA A 861 9.09 19.22 63.58
N GLY A 862 8.80 17.92 63.57
CA GLY A 862 8.58 16.94 64.61
C GLY A 862 8.45 15.54 63.97
N LYS A 863 8.95 14.54 64.70
CA LYS A 863 9.16 13.13 64.33
C LYS A 863 7.85 12.32 64.37
N SER A 864 7.76 11.28 63.54
CA SER A 864 7.82 9.88 64.01
C SER A 864 8.18 8.94 62.86
N MET A 865 9.20 8.11 63.09
CA MET A 865 9.67 7.02 62.24
C MET A 865 8.61 5.93 62.03
N GLU A 866 8.66 5.26 60.88
CA GLU A 866 8.85 3.81 60.87
C GLU A 866 9.74 3.41 59.68
N HIS A 867 10.70 2.55 59.98
CA HIS A 867 11.86 2.18 59.18
C HIS A 867 11.79 0.66 59.10
N ASP A 868 11.23 0.11 58.03
CA ASP A 868 11.37 -1.31 57.74
C ASP A 868 11.04 -1.61 56.27
N LYS A 869 11.87 -2.46 55.66
CA LYS A 869 11.83 -2.98 54.27
C LYS A 869 12.46 -2.09 53.19
N LEU A 870 13.79 -1.98 53.20
CA LEU A 870 14.57 -1.79 51.96
C LEU A 870 15.96 -2.44 52.12
N LEU A 871 15.95 -3.77 52.16
CA LEU A 871 17.10 -4.63 51.92
C LEU A 871 16.56 -5.87 51.20
N HIS A 872 16.27 -5.74 49.89
CA HIS A 872 16.17 -6.81 48.88
C HIS A 872 15.80 -6.19 47.52
N SER A 873 16.79 -5.67 46.79
CA SER A 873 16.84 -5.74 45.32
C SER A 873 18.23 -5.26 44.86
N ALA A 874 19.15 -6.22 44.80
CA ALA A 874 20.18 -6.21 43.76
C ALA A 874 19.56 -6.77 42.47
#